data_AF-A0A1E1WJQ7-F1
#
_entry.id   AF-A0A1E1WJQ7-F1
#
_cell.length_a   1.000
_cell.length_b   1.000
_cell.length_c   1.000
_cell.angle_alpha   90.00
_cell.angle_beta   90.00
_cell.angle_gamma   90.00
#
_symmetry.space_group_name_H-M   'P 1'
#
loop_
_entity.id
_entity.type
_entity.pdbx_description
1 polymer ?
#
loop_
_entity_poly.entity_id
_entity_poly.type
_entity_poly.pdbx_seq_one_letter_code
_entity_poly.pdbx_strand_id
1 'polypeptide(L)'
;MASKYTQPANIAAQNQLVQWINDAGMAEGNKKSDLLRKIIEVLLHQASQMVPVYMDNILSYSSDKSTEVKKLVVAFIEEISKLHPQYLPKVIGQLRMLVVDSVIAVQKRAIQAASIVYRNTLIWMCNTEEDVTDLQYVWQHLSELKLIVLNMIDSENEGIRTHSIKFLEEVVLLQTAGDMSDEGFSLDNLPTHLPFIKRKALEEEAEHIFTLLVKFHNSQHISSVNLMACMTTLCLLAKFRPKYMPRVVQALGDLHTTLPPTLSQSQVNSVRKHLKMLLVNIIKHPSSNEMLPQLTQLLLDIGMTTQEINKAIPKERRNKRLGELKSYDAPAKRFRVDSPQSNSQGSDSNSRSDFNFDEDSTSAVLPAPITKATATEETIIEGLDTVENVVKLVMATLVNNLPNSMPDDFIQNYKPIPNSGTKAQKKELAKMLLAVIKNESAPTPPTLIDIAAKIPLLKEDEEKVTLKNAVAKLQESTKADRKVESAVSKLMEETRQDHLKEEERRTKEKEKEKEKQIPPPTPTVPKLKQRVKLLKLQEITRPIPKEIKEKLMIQAVARILNAEKEAAIGGASQIRAKFISIFASSYTPELRDLILNYILEDPSSRIDLALSWLYEEYAFMQGFNRHPVTLQPKVHEKHDQNYNQLLCALITQIFERGEPAIENAKDILLRKIYLEAPLVTDEAVDYLKHLVTEEKVGFLALELLEELCVMRPPRAHKYMASLVCHVLSQNVEIRDMALKLSLKIYGRGTDAVRRTIEKHALLYLGFISLSTPPPELLRGRTIRVPWTDDMYKICLNLIMGLFLEKEELIMEIARVYGCAGAEAKRCVLRAVEAPLR
;
A
#
# COMPACT_ATOMS: atom_id res chain seq x y z
N MET A 1 18.44 -12.19 -63.03
CA MET A 1 18.57 -13.65 -62.76
C MET A 1 18.56 -14.04 -61.28
N ALA A 2 18.73 -13.12 -60.31
CA ALA A 2 18.89 -13.47 -58.88
C ALA A 2 17.77 -14.36 -58.28
N SER A 3 16.51 -14.19 -58.69
CA SER A 3 15.33 -14.87 -58.11
C SER A 3 15.35 -16.41 -58.17
N LYS A 4 16.16 -17.03 -59.05
CA LYS A 4 16.25 -18.51 -59.12
C LYS A 4 17.27 -19.15 -58.16
N TYR A 5 18.20 -18.38 -57.59
CA TYR A 5 19.22 -18.91 -56.68
C TYR A 5 18.79 -18.94 -55.20
N THR A 6 17.78 -18.13 -54.82
CA THR A 6 17.26 -18.07 -53.44
C THR A 6 16.31 -19.23 -53.10
N GLN A 7 15.53 -19.72 -54.06
CA GLN A 7 14.59 -20.84 -53.84
C GLN A 7 15.25 -22.15 -53.33
N PRO A 8 16.31 -22.71 -53.96
CA PRO A 8 16.89 -23.97 -53.50
C PRO A 8 17.55 -23.86 -52.11
N ALA A 9 18.14 -22.70 -51.78
CA ALA A 9 18.72 -22.45 -50.46
C ALA A 9 17.64 -22.44 -49.36
N ASN A 10 16.49 -21.83 -49.61
CA ASN A 10 15.39 -21.77 -48.65
C ASN A 10 14.79 -23.17 -48.40
N ILE A 11 14.62 -24.00 -49.44
CA ILE A 11 14.16 -25.40 -49.31
C ILE A 11 15.16 -26.24 -48.51
N ALA A 12 16.47 -26.06 -48.72
CA ALA A 12 17.50 -26.75 -47.93
C ALA A 12 17.44 -26.35 -46.44
N ALA A 13 17.31 -25.05 -46.14
CA ALA A 13 17.14 -24.54 -44.79
C ALA A 13 15.85 -25.07 -44.12
N GLN A 14 14.73 -25.12 -44.86
CA GLN A 14 13.46 -25.69 -44.37
C GLN A 14 13.59 -27.17 -44.00
N ASN A 15 14.22 -28.00 -44.85
CA ASN A 15 14.43 -29.42 -44.55
C ASN A 15 15.35 -29.62 -43.33
N GLN A 16 16.42 -28.82 -43.22
CA GLN A 16 17.34 -28.87 -42.09
C GLN A 16 16.69 -28.39 -40.78
N LEU A 17 15.82 -27.38 -40.84
CA LEU A 17 15.01 -26.90 -39.73
C LEU A 17 14.07 -28.00 -39.18
N VAL A 18 13.38 -28.72 -40.07
CA VAL A 18 12.52 -29.86 -39.68
C VAL A 18 13.34 -30.97 -39.01
N GLN A 19 14.52 -31.30 -39.56
CA GLN A 19 15.41 -32.27 -38.95
C GLN A 19 15.81 -31.83 -37.52
N TRP A 20 16.27 -30.60 -37.34
CA TRP A 20 16.67 -30.11 -36.02
C TRP A 20 15.51 -30.04 -35.02
N ILE A 21 14.29 -29.71 -35.44
CA ILE A 21 13.10 -29.73 -34.57
C ILE A 21 12.84 -31.14 -34.04
N ASN A 22 12.95 -32.16 -34.90
CA ASN A 22 12.82 -33.57 -34.49
C ASN A 22 13.98 -34.00 -33.57
N ASP A 23 15.22 -33.68 -33.93
CA ASP A 23 16.41 -33.96 -33.12
C ASP A 23 16.31 -33.30 -31.72
N ALA A 24 15.80 -32.07 -31.64
CA ALA A 24 15.63 -31.34 -30.38
C ALA A 24 14.54 -31.94 -29.48
N GLY A 25 13.49 -32.52 -30.07
CA GLY A 25 12.46 -33.25 -29.31
C GLY A 25 13.00 -34.50 -28.62
N MET A 26 13.99 -35.16 -29.25
CA MET A 26 14.63 -36.38 -28.74
C MET A 26 15.91 -36.11 -27.92
N ALA A 27 16.44 -34.89 -27.94
CA ALA A 27 17.65 -34.52 -27.21
C ALA A 27 17.40 -34.15 -25.74
N GLU A 28 18.40 -34.34 -24.90
CA GLU A 28 18.39 -33.90 -23.50
C GLU A 28 19.56 -32.95 -23.17
N GLY A 29 19.41 -32.20 -22.07
CA GLY A 29 20.42 -31.29 -21.55
C GLY A 29 20.90 -30.24 -22.56
N ASN A 30 22.20 -29.96 -22.56
CA ASN A 30 22.79 -28.89 -23.36
C ASN A 30 22.58 -29.09 -24.88
N LYS A 31 22.53 -30.35 -25.35
CA LYS A 31 22.26 -30.65 -26.78
C LYS A 31 20.91 -30.10 -27.24
N LYS A 32 19.87 -30.16 -26.38
CA LYS A 32 18.56 -29.56 -26.69
C LYS A 32 18.67 -28.04 -26.82
N SER A 33 19.35 -27.35 -25.89
CA SER A 33 19.51 -25.89 -25.97
C SER A 33 20.35 -25.45 -27.17
N ASP A 34 21.35 -26.22 -27.58
CA ASP A 34 22.20 -25.89 -28.74
C ASP A 34 21.45 -26.08 -30.07
N LEU A 35 20.60 -27.12 -30.16
CA LEU A 35 19.69 -27.29 -31.30
C LEU A 35 18.61 -26.20 -31.30
N LEU A 36 17.96 -25.94 -30.16
CA LEU A 36 16.90 -24.92 -30.04
C LEU A 36 17.39 -23.52 -30.42
N ARG A 37 18.63 -23.17 -30.05
CA ARG A 37 19.28 -21.90 -30.46
C ARG A 37 19.41 -21.80 -31.99
N LYS A 38 19.84 -22.87 -32.67
CA LYS A 38 19.94 -22.91 -34.15
C LYS A 38 18.58 -22.87 -34.85
N ILE A 39 17.60 -23.57 -34.28
CA ILE A 39 16.21 -23.57 -34.76
C ILE A 39 15.65 -22.15 -34.71
N ILE A 40 15.78 -21.46 -33.56
CA ILE A 40 15.32 -20.07 -33.38
C ILE A 40 15.99 -19.13 -34.40
N GLU A 41 17.32 -19.20 -34.55
CA GLU A 41 18.09 -18.38 -35.49
C GLU A 41 17.60 -18.52 -36.94
N VAL A 42 17.47 -19.77 -37.42
CA VAL A 42 17.03 -20.06 -38.80
C VAL A 42 15.55 -19.74 -38.99
N LEU A 43 14.70 -20.06 -38.01
CA LEU A 43 13.26 -19.80 -38.05
C LEU A 43 12.94 -18.31 -38.13
N LEU A 44 13.70 -17.45 -37.43
CA LEU A 44 13.46 -16.00 -37.43
C LEU A 44 14.12 -15.26 -38.61
N HIS A 45 15.35 -15.64 -39.00
CA HIS A 45 16.14 -14.84 -39.94
C HIS A 45 16.28 -15.42 -41.35
N GLN A 46 16.13 -16.74 -41.53
CA GLN A 46 16.36 -17.40 -42.83
C GLN A 46 15.10 -18.01 -43.45
N ALA A 47 14.19 -18.52 -42.62
CA ALA A 47 12.98 -19.22 -43.02
C ALA A 47 11.74 -18.66 -42.28
N SER A 48 11.63 -17.33 -42.18
CA SER A 48 10.56 -16.61 -41.45
C SER A 48 9.15 -17.00 -41.89
N GLN A 49 8.96 -17.43 -43.15
CA GLN A 49 7.69 -17.97 -43.63
C GLN A 49 7.23 -19.26 -42.90
N MET A 50 8.13 -19.93 -42.17
CA MET A 50 7.84 -21.13 -41.37
C MET A 50 7.50 -20.83 -39.90
N VAL A 51 7.66 -19.58 -39.44
CA VAL A 51 7.26 -19.15 -38.08
C VAL A 51 5.85 -19.60 -37.71
N PRO A 52 4.78 -19.34 -38.50
CA PRO A 52 3.43 -19.76 -38.12
C PRO A 52 3.21 -21.29 -38.11
N VAL A 53 4.16 -22.08 -38.64
CA VAL A 53 4.09 -23.55 -38.68
C VAL A 53 4.80 -24.19 -37.47
N TYR A 54 5.93 -23.64 -37.03
CA TYR A 54 6.77 -24.25 -35.98
C TYR A 54 6.86 -23.47 -34.67
N MET A 55 6.21 -22.30 -34.56
CA MET A 55 6.14 -21.51 -33.32
C MET A 55 5.66 -22.34 -32.12
N ASP A 56 4.62 -23.16 -32.29
CA ASP A 56 4.06 -23.97 -31.20
C ASP A 56 5.04 -25.06 -30.72
N ASN A 57 5.89 -25.60 -31.60
CA ASN A 57 7.00 -26.47 -31.20
C ASN A 57 7.97 -25.73 -30.27
N ILE A 58 8.30 -24.46 -30.56
CA ILE A 58 9.17 -23.64 -29.69
C ILE A 58 8.46 -23.32 -28.36
N LEU A 59 7.19 -22.89 -28.41
CA LEU A 59 6.41 -22.52 -27.23
C LEU A 59 6.17 -23.72 -26.28
N SER A 60 6.09 -24.95 -26.78
CA SER A 60 5.95 -26.17 -25.96
C SER A 60 7.06 -26.30 -24.90
N TYR A 61 8.29 -25.88 -25.24
CA TYR A 61 9.46 -25.92 -24.37
C TYR A 61 9.42 -24.90 -23.22
N SER A 62 8.41 -24.03 -23.13
CA SER A 62 8.14 -23.22 -21.92
C SER A 62 7.96 -24.08 -20.67
N SER A 63 7.50 -25.33 -20.85
CA SER A 63 7.33 -26.34 -19.79
C SER A 63 8.56 -27.23 -19.53
N ASP A 64 9.65 -27.09 -20.31
CA ASP A 64 10.82 -27.97 -20.20
C ASP A 64 11.54 -27.81 -18.85
N LYS A 65 12.17 -28.88 -18.36
CA LYS A 65 12.90 -28.89 -17.07
C LYS A 65 14.17 -28.02 -17.10
N SER A 66 14.75 -27.78 -18.27
CA SER A 66 15.99 -27.03 -18.43
C SER A 66 15.77 -25.51 -18.38
N THR A 67 16.46 -24.86 -17.42
CA THR A 67 16.46 -23.40 -17.26
C THR A 67 16.96 -22.67 -18.51
N GLU A 68 17.96 -23.22 -19.23
CA GLU A 68 18.46 -22.59 -20.47
C GLU A 68 17.47 -22.72 -21.62
N VAL A 69 16.75 -23.84 -21.71
CA VAL A 69 15.69 -24.06 -22.70
C VAL A 69 14.55 -23.07 -22.47
N LYS A 70 14.04 -22.91 -21.24
CA LYS A 70 13.04 -21.87 -20.91
C LYS A 70 13.53 -20.46 -21.26
N LYS A 71 14.79 -20.12 -20.98
CA LYS A 71 15.40 -18.82 -21.34
C LYS A 71 15.47 -18.59 -22.86
N LEU A 72 15.68 -19.65 -23.65
CA LEU A 72 15.65 -19.58 -25.12
C LEU A 72 14.22 -19.35 -25.64
N VAL A 73 13.19 -19.96 -25.03
CA VAL A 73 11.79 -19.67 -25.36
C VAL A 73 11.44 -18.21 -25.04
N VAL A 74 11.88 -17.69 -23.89
CA VAL A 74 11.72 -16.25 -23.57
C VAL A 74 12.41 -15.35 -24.62
N ALA A 75 13.61 -15.70 -25.06
CA ALA A 75 14.32 -14.94 -26.09
C ALA A 75 13.61 -14.99 -27.46
N PHE A 76 13.07 -16.15 -27.84
CA PHE A 76 12.25 -16.28 -29.05
C PHE A 76 11.01 -15.39 -29.00
N ILE A 77 10.29 -15.32 -27.87
CA ILE A 77 9.12 -14.43 -27.71
C ILE A 77 9.53 -12.95 -27.83
N GLU A 78 10.70 -12.58 -27.29
CA GLU A 78 11.25 -11.23 -27.41
C GLU A 78 11.55 -10.86 -28.87
N GLU A 79 12.21 -11.73 -29.64
CA GLU A 79 12.52 -11.48 -31.06
C GLU A 79 11.25 -11.52 -31.94
N ILE A 80 10.28 -12.38 -31.65
CA ILE A 80 8.96 -12.37 -32.32
C ILE A 80 8.31 -11.00 -32.18
N SER A 81 8.36 -10.36 -31.00
CA SER A 81 7.80 -9.02 -30.81
C SER A 81 8.49 -7.93 -31.65
N LYS A 82 9.77 -8.11 -32.03
CA LYS A 82 10.54 -7.16 -32.84
C LYS A 82 10.33 -7.38 -34.34
N LEU A 83 10.33 -8.64 -34.77
CA LEU A 83 10.42 -9.04 -36.18
C LEU A 83 9.06 -9.38 -36.78
N HIS A 84 8.17 -10.00 -36.00
CA HIS A 84 6.89 -10.56 -36.44
C HIS A 84 5.76 -10.28 -35.41
N PRO A 85 5.48 -9.00 -35.09
CA PRO A 85 4.55 -8.63 -34.03
C PRO A 85 3.11 -9.10 -34.26
N GLN A 86 2.71 -9.41 -35.50
CA GLN A 86 1.41 -10.04 -35.80
C GLN A 86 1.19 -11.39 -35.09
N TYR A 87 2.26 -12.02 -34.58
CA TYR A 87 2.17 -13.25 -33.78
C TYR A 87 2.11 -13.02 -32.26
N LEU A 88 2.05 -11.77 -31.79
CA LEU A 88 1.87 -11.42 -30.38
C LEU A 88 0.68 -12.14 -29.70
N PRO A 89 -0.51 -12.28 -30.31
CA PRO A 89 -1.62 -13.05 -29.73
C PRO A 89 -1.24 -14.49 -29.34
N LYS A 90 -0.40 -15.17 -30.13
CA LYS A 90 0.00 -16.55 -29.86
C LYS A 90 1.08 -16.68 -28.78
N VAL A 91 1.96 -15.69 -28.63
CA VAL A 91 3.13 -15.78 -27.74
C VAL A 91 2.94 -15.12 -26.36
N ILE A 92 2.02 -14.16 -26.23
CA ILE A 92 1.96 -13.29 -25.04
C ILE A 92 1.53 -14.02 -23.76
N GLY A 93 0.65 -15.03 -23.87
CA GLY A 93 0.28 -15.90 -22.73
C GLY A 93 1.47 -16.64 -22.13
N GLN A 94 2.39 -17.10 -22.99
CA GLN A 94 3.53 -17.91 -22.56
C GLN A 94 4.59 -17.03 -21.89
N LEU A 95 4.72 -15.77 -22.30
CA LEU A 95 5.52 -14.78 -21.58
C LEU A 95 4.96 -14.51 -20.17
N ARG A 96 3.64 -14.28 -20.05
CA ARG A 96 2.98 -14.08 -18.74
C ARG A 96 3.23 -15.27 -17.79
N MET A 97 3.17 -16.50 -18.30
CA MET A 97 3.50 -17.72 -17.54
C MET A 97 4.98 -17.78 -17.14
N LEU A 98 5.91 -17.42 -18.04
CA LEU A 98 7.35 -17.48 -17.78
C LEU A 98 7.85 -16.37 -16.85
N VAL A 99 7.12 -15.26 -16.70
CA VAL A 99 7.38 -14.24 -15.66
C VAL A 99 7.16 -14.81 -14.26
N VAL A 100 6.18 -15.69 -14.07
CA VAL A 100 5.87 -16.33 -12.76
C VAL A 100 6.51 -17.72 -12.58
N ASP A 101 7.48 -18.09 -13.42
CA ASP A 101 8.13 -19.40 -13.37
C ASP A 101 8.78 -19.69 -11.99
N SER A 102 8.82 -20.95 -11.56
CA SER A 102 9.44 -21.30 -10.27
C SER A 102 10.96 -21.06 -10.22
N VAL A 103 11.62 -20.89 -11.35
CA VAL A 103 13.07 -20.64 -11.43
C VAL A 103 13.36 -19.15 -11.59
N ILE A 104 13.92 -18.54 -10.53
CA ILE A 104 14.33 -17.10 -10.47
C ILE A 104 15.18 -16.65 -11.67
N ALA A 105 16.00 -17.54 -12.26
CA ALA A 105 16.79 -17.23 -13.44
C ALA A 105 15.95 -17.06 -14.72
N VAL A 106 14.80 -17.75 -14.82
CA VAL A 106 13.81 -17.60 -15.90
C VAL A 106 13.00 -16.33 -15.67
N GLN A 107 12.46 -16.14 -14.46
CA GLN A 107 11.68 -14.93 -14.09
C GLN A 107 12.43 -13.64 -14.46
N LYS A 108 13.71 -13.51 -14.07
CA LYS A 108 14.53 -12.34 -14.43
C LYS A 108 14.68 -12.15 -15.94
N ARG A 109 14.87 -13.23 -16.71
CA ARG A 109 14.98 -13.16 -18.18
C ARG A 109 13.64 -12.82 -18.84
N ALA A 110 12.53 -13.27 -18.25
CA ALA A 110 11.17 -12.97 -18.69
C ALA A 110 10.79 -11.52 -18.42
N ILE A 111 11.16 -10.95 -17.26
CA ILE A 111 10.97 -9.52 -16.96
C ILE A 111 11.79 -8.65 -17.93
N GLN A 112 13.02 -9.04 -18.25
CA GLN A 112 13.84 -8.36 -19.29
C GLN A 112 13.15 -8.36 -20.66
N ALA A 113 12.66 -9.52 -21.12
CA ALA A 113 11.91 -9.62 -22.37
C ALA A 113 10.63 -8.80 -22.34
N ALA A 114 9.89 -8.84 -21.22
CA ALA A 114 8.63 -8.13 -21.07
C ALA A 114 8.74 -6.61 -21.22
N SER A 115 9.84 -5.99 -20.81
CA SER A 115 10.07 -4.55 -21.06
C SER A 115 10.07 -4.25 -22.56
N ILE A 116 10.80 -5.06 -23.33
CA ILE A 116 10.97 -4.91 -24.78
C ILE A 116 9.68 -5.29 -25.52
N VAL A 117 9.04 -6.39 -25.14
CA VAL A 117 7.75 -6.85 -25.69
C VAL A 117 6.66 -5.81 -25.43
N TYR A 118 6.62 -5.18 -24.25
CA TYR A 118 5.65 -4.13 -23.93
C TYR A 118 5.78 -2.94 -24.89
N ARG A 119 6.99 -2.38 -25.07
CA ARG A 119 7.27 -1.32 -26.05
C ARG A 119 6.83 -1.72 -27.45
N ASN A 120 7.26 -2.89 -27.93
CA ASN A 120 7.00 -3.33 -29.30
C ASN A 120 5.51 -3.57 -29.55
N THR A 121 4.78 -4.07 -28.55
CA THR A 121 3.33 -4.26 -28.64
C THR A 121 2.58 -2.94 -28.75
N LEU A 122 2.97 -1.92 -27.98
CA LEU A 122 2.36 -0.58 -28.12
C LEU A 122 2.61 0.00 -29.52
N ILE A 123 3.84 -0.14 -30.03
CA ILE A 123 4.20 0.32 -31.39
C ILE A 123 3.38 -0.45 -32.46
N TRP A 124 3.20 -1.76 -32.31
CA TRP A 124 2.36 -2.55 -33.20
C TRP A 124 0.89 -2.13 -33.16
N MET A 125 0.31 -1.94 -31.97
CA MET A 125 -1.07 -1.45 -31.77
C MET A 125 -1.33 -0.06 -32.37
N CYS A 126 -0.29 0.74 -32.61
CA CYS A 126 -0.42 2.03 -33.33
C CYS A 126 -0.44 1.91 -34.86
N ASN A 127 0.06 0.80 -35.43
CA ASN A 127 0.43 0.69 -36.84
C ASN A 127 -0.20 -0.54 -37.54
N THR A 128 -1.29 -1.08 -37.02
CA THR A 128 -1.86 -2.36 -37.46
C THR A 128 -3.36 -2.29 -37.73
N GLU A 129 -3.81 -3.08 -38.71
CA GLU A 129 -5.20 -3.21 -39.15
C GLU A 129 -5.80 -4.59 -38.76
N GLU A 130 -5.14 -5.31 -37.85
CA GLU A 130 -5.57 -6.60 -37.30
C GLU A 130 -6.86 -6.48 -36.46
N ASP A 131 -7.54 -7.60 -36.21
CA ASP A 131 -8.82 -7.59 -35.48
C ASP A 131 -8.69 -7.02 -34.07
N VAL A 132 -9.64 -6.14 -33.72
CA VAL A 132 -9.82 -5.53 -32.41
C VAL A 132 -9.91 -6.59 -31.30
N THR A 133 -10.42 -7.79 -31.60
CA THR A 133 -10.49 -8.90 -30.63
C THR A 133 -9.10 -9.42 -30.23
N ASP A 134 -8.19 -9.64 -31.18
CA ASP A 134 -6.80 -10.07 -30.92
C ASP A 134 -5.98 -8.95 -30.25
N LEU A 135 -6.19 -7.69 -30.65
CA LEU A 135 -5.58 -6.53 -29.99
C LEU A 135 -6.04 -6.43 -28.51
N GLN A 136 -7.33 -6.66 -28.23
CA GLN A 136 -7.88 -6.68 -26.88
C GLN A 136 -7.33 -7.84 -26.05
N TYR A 137 -7.18 -9.04 -26.63
CA TYR A 137 -6.59 -10.21 -25.96
C TYR A 137 -5.15 -9.94 -25.53
N VAL A 138 -4.32 -9.43 -26.46
CA VAL A 138 -2.93 -9.05 -26.15
C VAL A 138 -2.87 -7.96 -25.09
N TRP A 139 -3.75 -6.96 -25.16
CA TRP A 139 -3.82 -5.88 -24.18
C TRP A 139 -4.18 -6.36 -22.77
N GLN A 140 -5.13 -7.30 -22.64
CA GLN A 140 -5.45 -7.91 -21.35
C GLN A 140 -4.22 -8.63 -20.77
N HIS A 141 -3.57 -9.48 -21.57
CA HIS A 141 -2.40 -10.24 -21.14
C HIS A 141 -1.23 -9.33 -20.72
N LEU A 142 -1.01 -8.20 -21.40
CA LEU A 142 -0.03 -7.20 -20.98
C LEU A 142 -0.43 -6.44 -19.71
N SER A 143 -1.71 -6.15 -19.52
CA SER A 143 -2.21 -5.47 -18.32
C SER A 143 -2.01 -6.33 -17.07
N GLU A 144 -2.31 -7.63 -17.17
CA GLU A 144 -2.01 -8.61 -16.12
C GLU A 144 -0.50 -8.80 -15.91
N LEU A 145 0.31 -8.81 -16.98
CA LEU A 145 1.76 -8.92 -16.86
C LEU A 145 2.34 -7.70 -16.13
N LYS A 146 1.94 -6.47 -16.47
CA LYS A 146 2.35 -5.25 -15.76
C LYS A 146 2.08 -5.37 -14.27
N LEU A 147 0.87 -5.80 -13.90
CA LEU A 147 0.45 -5.98 -12.52
C LEU A 147 1.29 -7.04 -11.77
N ILE A 148 1.66 -8.14 -12.42
CA ILE A 148 2.55 -9.16 -11.86
C ILE A 148 3.95 -8.56 -11.57
N VAL A 149 4.54 -7.87 -12.55
CA VAL A 149 5.92 -7.33 -12.41
C VAL A 149 5.97 -6.14 -11.45
N LEU A 150 4.89 -5.37 -11.34
CA LEU A 150 4.69 -4.33 -10.33
C LEU A 150 4.78 -4.91 -8.92
N ASN A 151 3.99 -5.95 -8.62
CA ASN A 151 4.02 -6.65 -7.33
C ASN A 151 5.36 -7.35 -7.04
N MET A 152 6.16 -7.66 -8.06
CA MET A 152 7.52 -8.20 -7.90
C MET A 152 8.56 -7.18 -7.40
N ILE A 153 8.24 -5.88 -7.28
CA ILE A 153 9.14 -4.89 -6.67
C ILE A 153 9.46 -5.19 -5.20
N ASP A 154 8.55 -5.86 -4.49
CA ASP A 154 8.70 -6.29 -3.09
C ASP A 154 9.17 -7.75 -2.95
N SER A 155 9.58 -8.39 -4.07
CA SER A 155 10.12 -9.76 -4.05
C SER A 155 11.32 -9.88 -3.11
N GLU A 156 11.42 -10.99 -2.36
CA GLU A 156 12.59 -11.28 -1.52
C GLU A 156 13.91 -11.28 -2.31
N ASN A 157 13.88 -11.65 -3.60
CA ASN A 157 15.08 -11.71 -4.44
C ASN A 157 15.49 -10.34 -4.99
N GLU A 158 16.63 -9.83 -4.55
CA GLU A 158 17.27 -8.59 -5.04
C GLU A 158 17.37 -8.53 -6.57
N GLY A 159 17.68 -9.66 -7.20
CA GLY A 159 17.77 -9.76 -8.65
C GLY A 159 16.43 -9.63 -9.36
N ILE A 160 15.32 -10.05 -8.77
CA ILE A 160 13.97 -9.83 -9.33
C ILE A 160 13.61 -8.35 -9.20
N ARG A 161 13.69 -7.80 -7.98
CA ARG A 161 13.41 -6.37 -7.73
C ARG A 161 14.17 -5.44 -8.68
N THR A 162 15.44 -5.75 -8.95
CA THR A 162 16.29 -4.98 -9.87
C THR A 162 15.75 -4.95 -11.31
N HIS A 163 15.15 -6.05 -11.78
CA HIS A 163 14.52 -6.10 -13.11
C HIS A 163 13.11 -5.51 -13.10
N SER A 164 12.32 -5.68 -12.04
CA SER A 164 11.03 -4.99 -11.87
C SER A 164 11.19 -3.47 -11.96
N ILE A 165 12.19 -2.89 -11.29
CA ILE A 165 12.49 -1.45 -11.39
C ILE A 165 12.72 -1.00 -12.85
N LYS A 166 13.41 -1.81 -13.66
CA LYS A 166 13.68 -1.51 -15.08
C LYS A 166 12.51 -1.78 -16.02
N PHE A 167 11.60 -2.68 -15.66
CA PHE A 167 10.32 -2.81 -16.34
C PHE A 167 9.39 -1.62 -16.03
N LEU A 168 9.34 -1.20 -14.76
CA LEU A 168 8.52 -0.06 -14.33
C LEU A 168 9.04 1.28 -14.86
N GLU A 169 10.35 1.44 -15.04
CA GLU A 169 10.96 2.53 -15.82
C GLU A 169 10.32 2.64 -17.22
N GLU A 170 10.32 1.52 -17.95
CA GLU A 170 9.83 1.43 -19.32
C GLU A 170 8.31 1.71 -19.40
N VAL A 171 7.54 1.16 -18.46
CA VAL A 171 6.10 1.40 -18.35
C VAL A 171 5.79 2.89 -18.14
N VAL A 172 6.47 3.58 -17.21
CA VAL A 172 6.22 5.02 -16.96
C VAL A 172 6.61 5.88 -18.17
N LEU A 173 7.68 5.56 -18.90
CA LEU A 173 8.07 6.30 -20.12
C LEU A 173 6.98 6.24 -21.20
N LEU A 174 6.45 5.04 -21.44
CA LEU A 174 5.50 4.77 -22.53
C LEU A 174 4.07 5.19 -22.19
N GLN A 175 3.69 5.16 -20.92
CA GLN A 175 2.36 5.58 -20.44
C GLN A 175 2.28 7.07 -20.03
N THR A 176 3.35 7.84 -20.20
CA THR A 176 3.33 9.30 -20.01
C THR A 176 3.32 10.03 -21.35
N ALA A 177 2.63 11.17 -21.41
CA ALA A 177 2.67 12.11 -22.53
C ALA A 177 4.10 12.55 -22.91
N GLY A 178 4.31 12.85 -24.18
CA GLY A 178 5.61 13.29 -24.71
C GLY A 178 5.87 14.79 -24.57
N ASP A 179 7.12 15.19 -24.44
CA ASP A 179 7.52 16.59 -24.71
C ASP A 179 7.60 16.78 -26.24
N MET A 180 7.25 17.97 -26.74
CA MET A 180 7.21 18.33 -28.17
C MET A 180 8.57 18.24 -28.91
N SER A 181 9.64 17.79 -28.25
CA SER A 181 10.99 17.63 -28.77
C SER A 181 11.58 16.23 -28.56
N ASP A 182 10.77 15.25 -28.13
CA ASP A 182 11.20 13.85 -27.98
C ASP A 182 10.80 13.03 -29.21
N GLU A 183 11.77 12.38 -29.86
CA GLU A 183 11.52 11.46 -31.00
C GLU A 183 11.06 10.07 -30.53
N GLY A 184 11.00 9.83 -29.21
CA GLY A 184 10.58 8.58 -28.60
C GLY A 184 9.06 8.38 -28.54
N PHE A 185 8.64 7.11 -28.48
CA PHE A 185 7.24 6.73 -28.25
C PHE A 185 6.71 7.25 -26.91
N SER A 186 5.45 7.72 -26.91
CA SER A 186 4.75 8.31 -25.77
C SER A 186 3.26 7.92 -25.76
N LEU A 187 2.56 8.28 -24.68
CA LEU A 187 1.11 8.08 -24.54
C LEU A 187 0.31 8.71 -25.70
N ASP A 188 0.82 9.79 -26.29
CA ASP A 188 0.13 10.55 -27.33
C ASP A 188 0.09 9.84 -28.69
N ASN A 189 0.96 8.85 -28.89
CA ASN A 189 1.00 8.03 -30.10
C ASN A 189 -0.08 6.93 -30.12
N LEU A 190 -0.67 6.56 -28.97
CA LEU A 190 -1.65 5.46 -28.89
C LEU A 190 -3.00 5.85 -29.53
N PRO A 191 -3.60 5.02 -30.41
CA PRO A 191 -4.82 5.39 -31.12
C PRO A 191 -6.01 5.64 -30.18
N THR A 192 -6.79 6.67 -30.47
CA THR A 192 -8.00 7.02 -29.70
C THR A 192 -9.23 6.18 -30.06
N HIS A 193 -9.16 5.37 -31.13
CA HIS A 193 -10.27 4.54 -31.58
C HIS A 193 -10.37 3.19 -30.82
N LEU A 194 -9.34 2.79 -30.08
CA LEU A 194 -9.30 1.49 -29.37
C LEU A 194 -10.08 1.58 -28.05
N PRO A 195 -11.26 0.95 -27.91
CA PRO A 195 -12.19 1.22 -26.80
C PRO A 195 -11.67 0.73 -25.43
N PHE A 196 -10.72 -0.21 -25.43
CA PHE A 196 -10.08 -0.74 -24.23
C PHE A 196 -8.85 0.07 -23.77
N ILE A 197 -8.28 0.97 -24.61
CA ILE A 197 -7.11 1.80 -24.26
C ILE A 197 -7.56 3.19 -23.81
N LYS A 198 -7.77 3.36 -22.50
CA LYS A 198 -8.15 4.65 -21.92
C LYS A 198 -6.90 5.45 -21.51
N ARG A 199 -6.38 6.31 -22.40
CA ARG A 199 -5.15 7.11 -22.18
C ARG A 199 -5.03 7.69 -20.76
N LYS A 200 -6.08 8.33 -20.23
CA LYS A 200 -6.08 8.90 -18.88
C LYS A 200 -5.80 7.87 -17.77
N ALA A 201 -6.36 6.66 -17.88
CA ALA A 201 -6.12 5.59 -16.90
C ALA A 201 -4.67 5.08 -16.97
N LEU A 202 -4.04 5.13 -18.15
CA LEU A 202 -2.61 4.80 -18.29
C LEU A 202 -1.71 5.86 -17.64
N GLU A 203 -2.08 7.15 -17.73
CA GLU A 203 -1.33 8.21 -17.06
C GLU A 203 -1.52 8.19 -15.53
N GLU A 204 -2.73 7.87 -15.04
CA GLU A 204 -2.99 7.62 -13.62
C GLU A 204 -2.20 6.40 -13.09
N GLU A 205 -2.07 5.34 -13.89
CA GLU A 205 -1.20 4.18 -13.62
C GLU A 205 0.28 4.57 -13.61
N ALA A 206 0.77 5.32 -14.60
CA ALA A 206 2.16 5.78 -14.69
C ALA A 206 2.56 6.67 -13.50
N GLU A 207 1.68 7.58 -13.08
CA GLU A 207 1.88 8.44 -11.91
C GLU A 207 1.93 7.64 -10.60
N HIS A 208 1.08 6.60 -10.47
CA HIS A 208 1.15 5.68 -9.33
C HIS A 208 2.47 4.89 -9.32
N ILE A 209 2.90 4.35 -10.46
CA ILE A 209 4.17 3.60 -10.58
C ILE A 209 5.38 4.51 -10.30
N PHE A 210 5.40 5.74 -10.81
CA PHE A 210 6.43 6.72 -10.48
C PHE A 210 6.46 7.01 -8.97
N THR A 211 5.30 7.20 -8.35
CA THR A 211 5.18 7.41 -6.91
C THR A 211 5.66 6.21 -6.10
N LEU A 212 5.40 4.97 -6.56
CA LEU A 212 5.92 3.76 -5.95
C LEU A 212 7.46 3.65 -6.08
N LEU A 213 8.03 4.01 -7.23
CA LEU A 213 9.49 4.05 -7.41
C LEU A 213 10.16 5.06 -6.47
N VAL A 214 9.55 6.23 -6.23
CA VAL A 214 10.04 7.21 -5.24
C VAL A 214 9.89 6.69 -3.80
N LYS A 215 8.75 6.07 -3.43
CA LYS A 215 8.58 5.41 -2.13
C LYS A 215 9.64 4.33 -1.89
N PHE A 216 9.94 3.53 -2.92
CA PHE A 216 10.95 2.48 -2.87
C PHE A 216 12.37 3.04 -2.73
N HIS A 217 12.71 4.10 -3.49
CA HIS A 217 14.00 4.81 -3.40
C HIS A 217 14.32 5.27 -1.96
N ASN A 218 13.32 5.80 -1.25
CA ASN A 218 13.45 6.32 0.11
C ASN A 218 13.34 5.23 1.22
N SER A 219 13.28 3.95 0.85
CA SER A 219 13.13 2.85 1.81
C SER A 219 14.39 2.64 2.66
N GLN A 220 14.23 2.65 3.98
CA GLN A 220 15.31 2.51 4.96
C GLN A 220 15.97 1.12 4.99
N HIS A 221 15.46 0.16 4.22
CA HIS A 221 15.97 -1.22 4.13
C HIS A 221 16.29 -1.66 2.69
N ILE A 222 16.32 -0.73 1.73
CA ILE A 222 16.75 -1.00 0.36
C ILE A 222 18.22 -1.46 0.30
N SER A 223 18.55 -2.36 -0.64
CA SER A 223 19.93 -2.75 -0.89
C SER A 223 20.66 -1.72 -1.75
N SER A 224 22.00 -1.70 -1.68
CA SER A 224 22.81 -0.78 -2.49
C SER A 224 22.58 -0.94 -4.00
N VAL A 225 22.34 -2.16 -4.49
CA VAL A 225 22.11 -2.43 -5.93
C VAL A 225 20.73 -1.91 -6.34
N ASN A 226 19.68 -2.25 -5.59
CA ASN A 226 18.34 -1.74 -5.84
C ASN A 226 18.27 -0.20 -5.76
N LEU A 227 18.96 0.40 -4.80
CA LEU A 227 19.03 1.85 -4.63
C LEU A 227 19.70 2.53 -5.81
N MET A 228 20.87 2.05 -6.25
CA MET A 228 21.57 2.62 -7.41
C MET A 228 20.78 2.41 -8.71
N ALA A 229 20.09 1.27 -8.88
CA ALA A 229 19.22 1.01 -10.02
C ALA A 229 18.02 1.98 -10.05
N CYS A 230 17.29 2.11 -8.93
CA CYS A 230 16.15 3.00 -8.79
C CYS A 230 16.55 4.48 -8.92
N MET A 231 17.69 4.88 -8.34
CA MET A 231 18.24 6.23 -8.51
C MET A 231 18.54 6.55 -9.99
N THR A 232 19.10 5.59 -10.73
CA THR A 232 19.33 5.72 -12.19
C THR A 232 18.00 5.84 -12.93
N THR A 233 16.98 5.09 -12.51
CA THR A 233 15.63 5.08 -13.08
C THR A 233 14.95 6.44 -12.94
N LEU A 234 14.88 6.98 -11.72
CA LEU A 234 14.32 8.31 -11.48
C LEU A 234 15.06 9.39 -12.30
N CYS A 235 16.39 9.31 -12.37
CA CYS A 235 17.22 10.23 -13.17
C CYS A 235 17.07 10.07 -14.70
N LEU A 236 16.49 8.96 -15.18
CA LEU A 236 16.17 8.74 -16.58
C LEU A 236 14.76 9.26 -16.88
N LEU A 237 13.78 8.90 -16.05
CA LEU A 237 12.41 9.41 -16.12
C LEU A 237 12.36 10.95 -16.09
N ALA A 238 13.14 11.59 -15.22
CA ALA A 238 13.23 13.05 -15.14
C ALA A 238 13.77 13.73 -16.41
N LYS A 239 14.53 13.03 -17.26
CA LYS A 239 15.05 13.59 -18.52
C LYS A 239 14.02 13.47 -19.64
N PHE A 240 13.51 12.27 -19.87
CA PHE A 240 12.57 12.00 -20.96
C PHE A 240 11.15 12.50 -20.66
N ARG A 241 10.78 12.65 -19.39
CA ARG A 241 9.48 13.18 -18.95
C ARG A 241 9.69 14.28 -17.89
N PRO A 242 10.06 15.50 -18.30
CA PRO A 242 10.43 16.59 -17.39
C PRO A 242 9.42 16.98 -16.32
N LYS A 243 8.12 16.63 -16.46
CA LYS A 243 7.13 16.81 -15.38
C LYS A 243 7.55 16.14 -14.05
N TYR A 244 8.39 15.11 -14.09
CA TYR A 244 8.93 14.45 -12.90
C TYR A 244 10.21 15.12 -12.33
N MET A 245 10.84 16.04 -13.06
CA MET A 245 12.13 16.64 -12.69
C MET A 245 12.16 17.22 -11.26
N PRO A 246 11.17 18.01 -10.78
CA PRO A 246 11.23 18.58 -9.44
C PRO A 246 11.20 17.51 -8.33
N ARG A 247 10.32 16.50 -8.49
CA ARG A 247 10.15 15.39 -7.53
C ARG A 247 11.36 14.46 -7.50
N VAL A 248 12.04 14.27 -8.63
CA VAL A 248 13.30 13.52 -8.67
C VAL A 248 14.43 14.31 -8.01
N VAL A 249 14.57 15.62 -8.27
CA VAL A 249 15.58 16.45 -7.59
C VAL A 249 15.36 16.45 -6.07
N GLN A 250 14.10 16.53 -5.61
CA GLN A 250 13.76 16.36 -4.20
C GLN A 250 14.21 15.00 -3.65
N ALA A 251 13.80 13.89 -4.26
CA ALA A 251 14.14 12.55 -3.78
C ALA A 251 15.66 12.29 -3.70
N LEU A 252 16.44 12.84 -4.64
CA LEU A 252 17.91 12.79 -4.61
C LEU A 252 18.52 13.62 -3.45
N GLY A 253 17.87 14.70 -3.04
CA GLY A 253 18.21 15.49 -1.86
C GLY A 253 17.82 14.80 -0.55
N ASP A 254 16.61 14.23 -0.49
CA ASP A 254 16.13 13.41 0.62
C ASP A 254 17.12 12.27 0.89
N LEU A 255 17.52 11.53 -0.15
CA LEU A 255 18.51 10.44 -0.03
C LEU A 255 19.87 10.93 0.47
N HIS A 256 20.33 12.12 0.08
CA HIS A 256 21.61 12.65 0.57
C HIS A 256 21.62 12.85 2.09
N THR A 257 20.49 13.33 2.64
CA THR A 257 20.33 13.58 4.08
C THR A 257 19.92 12.33 4.87
N THR A 258 19.18 11.39 4.27
CA THR A 258 18.58 10.22 4.93
C THR A 258 19.01 8.88 4.32
N LEU A 259 20.32 8.71 4.15
CA LEU A 259 20.92 7.46 3.67
C LEU A 259 20.49 6.24 4.50
N PRO A 260 20.05 5.12 3.88
CA PRO A 260 19.58 3.94 4.61
C PRO A 260 20.64 3.36 5.57
N PRO A 261 20.32 3.14 6.86
CA PRO A 261 21.27 2.70 7.89
C PRO A 261 21.72 1.24 7.74
N THR A 262 21.14 0.49 6.80
CA THR A 262 21.53 -0.88 6.43
C THR A 262 22.77 -0.94 5.54
N LEU A 263 23.23 0.19 5.00
CA LEU A 263 24.36 0.25 4.08
C LEU A 263 25.70 0.31 4.82
N SER A 264 26.62 -0.58 4.46
CA SER A 264 28.02 -0.50 4.91
C SER A 264 28.74 0.73 4.31
N GLN A 265 29.84 1.16 4.93
CA GLN A 265 30.56 2.38 4.52
C GLN A 265 31.05 2.35 3.05
N SER A 266 31.41 1.17 2.52
CA SER A 266 31.76 1.01 1.10
C SER A 266 30.56 1.13 0.17
N GLN A 267 29.37 0.68 0.59
CA GLN A 267 28.12 0.90 -0.12
C GLN A 267 27.70 2.37 -0.07
N VAL A 268 27.79 3.03 1.08
CA VAL A 268 27.54 4.48 1.23
C VAL A 268 28.42 5.30 0.29
N ASN A 269 29.73 5.02 0.26
CA ASN A 269 30.66 5.68 -0.66
C ASN A 269 30.31 5.43 -2.14
N SER A 270 29.84 4.22 -2.48
CA SER A 270 29.41 3.87 -3.83
C SER A 270 28.13 4.62 -4.24
N VAL A 271 27.13 4.67 -3.36
CA VAL A 271 25.87 5.41 -3.55
C VAL A 271 26.14 6.90 -3.70
N ARG A 272 26.96 7.51 -2.83
CA ARG A 272 27.35 8.94 -2.93
C ARG A 272 28.07 9.26 -4.24
N LYS A 273 28.96 8.38 -4.71
CA LYS A 273 29.65 8.52 -6.01
C LYS A 273 28.67 8.45 -7.18
N HIS A 274 27.71 7.52 -7.13
CA HIS A 274 26.68 7.36 -8.18
C HIS A 274 25.71 8.56 -8.20
N LEU A 275 25.31 9.05 -7.02
CA LEU A 275 24.50 10.26 -6.84
C LEU A 275 25.20 11.51 -7.43
N LYS A 276 26.49 11.75 -7.09
CA LYS A 276 27.29 12.84 -7.69
C LYS A 276 27.31 12.77 -9.22
N MET A 277 27.50 11.57 -9.79
CA MET A 277 27.49 11.36 -11.24
C MET A 277 26.13 11.67 -11.88
N LEU A 278 25.03 11.21 -11.26
CA LEU A 278 23.68 11.40 -11.78
C LEU A 278 23.22 12.87 -11.71
N LEU A 279 23.50 13.57 -10.61
CA LEU A 279 23.22 15.01 -10.48
C LEU A 279 24.01 15.85 -11.49
N VAL A 280 25.28 15.51 -11.75
CA VAL A 280 26.09 16.12 -12.83
C VAL A 280 25.52 15.84 -14.23
N ASN A 281 24.69 14.80 -14.40
CA ASN A 281 23.99 14.52 -15.65
C ASN A 281 22.58 15.15 -15.70
N ILE A 282 21.96 15.46 -14.57
CA ILE A 282 20.71 16.23 -14.50
C ILE A 282 20.98 17.73 -14.75
N ILE A 283 22.00 18.33 -14.12
CA ILE A 283 22.28 19.78 -14.22
C ILE A 283 22.64 20.27 -15.64
N LYS A 284 22.92 19.33 -16.56
CA LYS A 284 23.13 19.60 -18.00
C LYS A 284 21.81 19.68 -18.77
N HIS A 285 20.75 19.02 -18.31
CA HIS A 285 19.50 18.84 -19.05
C HIS A 285 18.80 20.19 -19.28
N PRO A 286 18.17 20.45 -20.45
CA PRO A 286 17.43 21.70 -20.69
C PRO A 286 16.40 22.00 -19.59
N SER A 287 15.59 21.01 -19.24
CA SER A 287 14.46 21.13 -18.30
C SER A 287 14.86 21.20 -16.82
N SER A 288 16.15 21.19 -16.48
CA SER A 288 16.61 21.34 -15.09
C SER A 288 16.78 22.81 -14.67
N ASN A 289 16.44 23.77 -15.53
CA ASN A 289 16.75 25.21 -15.37
C ASN A 289 16.20 25.82 -14.08
N GLU A 290 14.93 25.56 -13.77
CA GLU A 290 14.26 26.08 -12.56
C GLU A 290 14.88 25.50 -11.29
N MET A 291 15.32 24.24 -11.34
CA MET A 291 15.95 23.52 -10.24
C MET A 291 17.46 23.83 -10.10
N LEU A 292 18.05 24.68 -10.95
CA LEU A 292 19.49 24.99 -10.92
C LEU A 292 20.03 25.47 -9.56
N PRO A 293 19.30 26.28 -8.74
CA PRO A 293 19.76 26.64 -7.40
C PRO A 293 19.89 25.42 -6.49
N GLN A 294 18.85 24.57 -6.44
CA GLN A 294 18.82 23.37 -5.59
C GLN A 294 19.86 22.34 -6.03
N LEU A 295 20.00 22.12 -7.34
CA LEU A 295 21.03 21.27 -7.93
C LEU A 295 22.45 21.80 -7.68
N THR A 296 22.65 23.13 -7.64
CA THR A 296 23.93 23.73 -7.28
C THR A 296 24.26 23.43 -5.81
N GLN A 297 23.31 23.63 -4.90
CA GLN A 297 23.49 23.40 -3.47
C GLN A 297 23.79 21.92 -3.18
N LEU A 298 22.95 21.01 -3.65
CA LEU A 298 23.12 19.56 -3.42
C LEU A 298 24.46 19.03 -3.96
N LEU A 299 24.98 19.60 -5.05
CA LEU A 299 26.32 19.26 -5.55
C LEU A 299 27.45 19.81 -4.66
N LEU A 300 27.29 20.99 -4.04
CA LEU A 300 28.24 21.51 -3.05
C LEU A 300 28.24 20.63 -1.79
N ASP A 301 27.06 20.24 -1.29
CA ASP A 301 26.88 19.40 -0.09
C ASP A 301 27.52 18.00 -0.26
N ILE A 302 27.48 17.46 -1.49
CA ILE A 302 28.13 16.20 -1.89
C ILE A 302 29.66 16.36 -2.14
N GLY A 303 30.20 17.58 -2.03
CA GLY A 303 31.63 17.86 -2.22
C GLY A 303 32.05 17.98 -3.69
N MET A 304 31.32 18.76 -4.48
CA MET A 304 31.85 19.37 -5.71
C MET A 304 32.38 20.76 -5.42
N THR A 305 33.48 21.14 -6.07
CA THR A 305 33.91 22.54 -6.07
C THR A 305 32.98 23.38 -6.94
N THR A 306 32.80 24.65 -6.58
CA THR A 306 32.07 25.64 -7.38
C THR A 306 32.62 25.78 -8.80
N GLN A 307 33.90 25.44 -9.02
CA GLN A 307 34.53 25.39 -10.34
C GLN A 307 34.09 24.16 -11.17
N GLU A 308 33.96 22.97 -10.57
CA GLU A 308 33.40 21.80 -11.25
C GLU A 308 31.94 22.06 -11.69
N ILE A 309 31.12 22.62 -10.79
CA ILE A 309 29.70 22.90 -11.08
C ILE A 309 29.59 23.93 -12.23
N ASN A 310 30.39 25.01 -12.20
CA ASN A 310 30.46 26.00 -13.28
C ASN A 310 31.08 25.47 -14.60
N LYS A 311 31.66 24.27 -14.62
CA LYS A 311 32.06 23.54 -15.83
C LYS A 311 30.98 22.54 -16.30
N ALA A 312 30.14 22.04 -15.39
CA ALA A 312 29.03 21.14 -15.71
C ALA A 312 27.80 21.86 -16.28
N ILE A 313 27.54 23.11 -15.84
CA ILE A 313 26.45 23.94 -16.36
C ILE A 313 26.73 24.35 -17.83
N PRO A 314 25.78 24.18 -18.77
CA PRO A 314 25.94 24.57 -20.18
C PRO A 314 26.26 26.07 -20.38
N LYS A 315 27.13 26.36 -21.36
CA LYS A 315 27.76 27.68 -21.56
C LYS A 315 26.76 28.82 -21.72
N GLU A 316 25.68 28.64 -22.48
CA GLU A 316 24.68 29.69 -22.70
C GLU A 316 23.99 30.10 -21.39
N ARG A 317 23.73 29.12 -20.51
CA ARG A 317 23.03 29.33 -19.24
C ARG A 317 23.94 29.95 -18.18
N ARG A 318 25.24 29.59 -18.21
CA ARG A 318 26.28 30.29 -17.45
C ARG A 318 26.38 31.77 -17.87
N ASN A 319 26.29 32.06 -19.17
CA ASN A 319 26.29 33.43 -19.68
C ASN A 319 25.02 34.19 -19.29
N LYS A 320 23.84 33.56 -19.32
CA LYS A 320 22.57 34.18 -18.89
C LYS A 320 22.61 34.56 -17.40
N ARG A 321 23.00 33.63 -16.51
CA ARG A 321 23.22 33.91 -15.08
C ARG A 321 24.25 35.03 -14.83
N LEU A 322 25.35 35.05 -15.59
CA LEU A 322 26.34 36.13 -15.50
C LEU A 322 25.84 37.48 -16.04
N GLY A 323 24.83 37.48 -16.93
CA GLY A 323 24.12 38.69 -17.33
C GLY A 323 23.16 39.19 -16.25
N GLU A 324 22.39 38.28 -15.63
CA GLU A 324 21.46 38.58 -14.55
C GLU A 324 22.19 39.15 -13.32
N LEU A 325 23.33 38.57 -12.89
CA LEU A 325 24.15 39.16 -11.82
C LEU A 325 24.75 40.53 -12.21
N LYS A 326 25.18 40.71 -13.46
CA LYS A 326 25.69 42.00 -13.96
C LYS A 326 24.62 43.09 -14.04
N SER A 327 23.34 42.73 -13.98
CA SER A 327 22.24 43.70 -13.99
C SER A 327 22.00 44.35 -12.61
N TYR A 328 22.60 43.84 -11.54
CA TYR A 328 22.38 44.33 -10.17
C TYR A 328 23.61 44.93 -9.50
N ASP A 329 24.84 44.62 -9.93
CA ASP A 329 26.05 45.19 -9.31
C ASP A 329 27.20 45.45 -10.31
N ALA A 330 27.34 46.72 -10.73
CA ALA A 330 28.51 47.24 -11.46
C ALA A 330 28.53 48.79 -11.50
N PRO A 331 29.18 49.50 -10.56
CA PRO A 331 29.39 50.95 -10.67
C PRO A 331 30.31 51.30 -11.85
N ALA A 332 30.12 52.48 -12.44
CA ALA A 332 30.70 52.86 -13.72
C ALA A 332 32.24 52.94 -13.72
N LYS A 333 32.89 52.26 -14.69
CA LYS A 333 34.33 52.44 -14.97
C LYS A 333 34.57 53.78 -15.68
N ARG A 334 35.52 54.57 -15.16
CA ARG A 334 36.03 55.76 -15.86
C ARG A 334 36.96 55.37 -17.02
N PHE A 335 36.97 56.23 -18.03
CA PHE A 335 37.79 56.18 -19.24
C PHE A 335 39.30 56.40 -18.93
N ARG A 336 40.17 55.71 -19.67
CA ARG A 336 41.41 56.30 -20.22
C ARG A 336 41.82 55.57 -21.51
N VAL A 337 42.41 56.32 -22.43
CA VAL A 337 42.88 55.90 -23.75
C VAL A 337 44.40 56.01 -23.77
N ASP A 338 45.13 54.99 -24.26
CA ASP A 338 45.86 55.07 -25.54
C ASP A 338 46.48 53.73 -25.99
N SER A 339 47.16 53.73 -27.15
CA SER A 339 47.58 52.56 -27.95
C SER A 339 49.11 52.23 -27.84
N PRO A 340 49.76 51.43 -28.73
CA PRO A 340 49.75 49.95 -28.71
C PRO A 340 51.15 49.27 -28.82
N GLN A 341 51.18 47.92 -28.90
CA GLN A 341 52.24 47.03 -29.43
C GLN A 341 53.64 46.94 -28.76
N SER A 342 54.05 45.71 -28.39
CA SER A 342 55.42 45.16 -28.63
C SER A 342 55.53 43.65 -28.30
N ASN A 343 56.57 42.97 -28.81
CA ASN A 343 56.89 41.54 -28.60
C ASN A 343 58.01 41.35 -27.55
N SER A 344 57.93 40.26 -26.76
CA SER A 344 59.04 39.40 -26.27
C SER A 344 58.44 38.29 -25.36
N GLN A 345 58.91 37.04 -25.23
CA GLN A 345 60.24 36.38 -25.23
C GLN A 345 61.12 36.61 -23.98
N GLY A 346 61.74 35.52 -23.50
CA GLY A 346 62.50 35.42 -22.25
C GLY A 346 61.62 34.88 -21.11
N SER A 347 61.83 33.75 -20.44
CA SER A 347 63.00 32.90 -20.07
C SER A 347 63.39 33.03 -18.59
N ASP A 348 63.93 31.92 -18.08
CA ASP A 348 64.15 31.62 -16.67
C ASP A 348 65.16 32.54 -15.95
N SER A 349 65.07 32.59 -14.62
CA SER A 349 66.26 32.42 -13.77
C SER A 349 65.92 32.08 -12.32
N ASN A 350 66.72 31.18 -11.74
CA ASN A 350 66.75 30.89 -10.31
C ASN A 350 67.55 31.96 -9.54
N SER A 351 67.14 32.22 -8.29
CA SER A 351 68.05 32.40 -7.15
C SER A 351 67.26 32.02 -5.88
N ARG A 352 67.81 31.26 -4.91
CA ARG A 352 69.02 31.49 -4.11
C ARG A 352 68.89 32.75 -3.23
N SER A 353 69.20 32.75 -1.94
CA SER A 353 69.48 31.66 -0.97
C SER A 353 69.34 32.31 0.46
N ASP A 354 69.72 31.79 1.64
CA ASP A 354 70.68 30.77 2.09
C ASP A 354 70.26 30.12 3.43
N PHE A 355 71.03 29.11 3.83
CA PHE A 355 71.40 28.62 5.18
C PHE A 355 71.14 29.58 6.36
N ASN A 356 70.83 29.11 7.58
CA ASN A 356 71.78 28.34 8.39
C ASN A 356 71.16 27.36 9.42
N PHE A 357 72.05 26.62 10.10
CA PHE A 357 71.83 25.58 11.11
C PHE A 357 72.21 26.11 12.51
N ASP A 358 71.65 25.54 13.60
CA ASP A 358 72.33 25.31 14.90
C ASP A 358 71.47 24.50 15.89
N GLU A 359 72.10 24.02 16.97
CA GLU A 359 71.68 22.87 17.81
C GLU A 359 70.87 23.19 19.10
N ASP A 360 70.47 22.09 19.75
CA ASP A 360 69.87 21.91 21.08
C ASP A 360 70.05 23.01 22.14
N SER A 361 68.98 23.22 22.92
CA SER A 361 69.06 23.31 24.39
C SER A 361 67.73 23.00 25.06
N THR A 362 67.66 21.90 25.81
CA THR A 362 66.51 21.61 26.68
C THR A 362 66.62 22.38 28.00
N SER A 363 65.55 23.08 28.39
CA SER A 363 65.41 23.63 29.74
C SER A 363 63.97 23.46 30.24
N ALA A 364 63.82 22.80 31.38
CA ALA A 364 62.51 22.50 31.96
C ALA A 364 62.04 23.69 32.81
N VAL A 365 60.96 24.35 32.38
CA VAL A 365 60.28 25.39 33.16
C VAL A 365 59.07 24.77 33.85
N LEU A 366 58.98 24.92 35.18
CA LEU A 366 57.83 24.46 35.96
C LEU A 366 56.59 25.30 35.62
N PRO A 367 55.40 24.71 35.45
CA PRO A 367 54.17 25.47 35.19
C PRO A 367 53.81 26.36 36.38
N ALA A 368 53.87 27.68 36.19
CA ALA A 368 53.29 28.62 37.14
C ALA A 368 51.75 28.55 37.14
N PRO A 369 51.07 28.75 38.28
CA PRO A 369 49.60 28.70 38.32
C PRO A 369 48.98 29.78 37.44
N ILE A 370 48.12 29.38 36.51
CA ILE A 370 47.47 30.28 35.55
C ILE A 370 46.55 31.25 36.32
N THR A 371 46.75 32.55 36.11
CA THR A 371 45.90 33.61 36.66
C THR A 371 45.03 34.22 35.55
N LYS A 372 44.01 35.00 35.90
CA LYS A 372 43.18 35.71 34.90
C LYS A 372 43.96 36.60 33.94
N ALA A 373 45.16 37.06 34.32
CA ALA A 373 46.03 37.89 33.49
C ALA A 373 46.95 37.10 32.55
N THR A 374 47.13 35.79 32.77
CA THR A 374 48.09 34.96 32.02
C THR A 374 47.45 33.85 31.18
N ALA A 375 46.11 33.79 31.12
CA ALA A 375 45.39 32.82 30.30
C ALA A 375 45.52 33.15 28.79
N THR A 376 46.08 32.22 28.01
CA THR A 376 46.10 32.26 26.54
C THR A 376 45.22 31.15 25.95
N GLU A 377 44.82 31.29 24.69
CA GLU A 377 44.03 30.27 23.98
C GLU A 377 44.72 28.88 24.01
N GLU A 378 46.06 28.86 23.91
CA GLU A 378 46.87 27.64 23.92
C GLU A 378 46.90 26.97 25.30
N THR A 379 47.13 27.73 26.39
CA THR A 379 47.08 27.17 27.76
C THR A 379 45.71 26.57 28.13
N ILE A 380 44.62 27.09 27.56
CA ILE A 380 43.28 26.54 27.75
C ILE A 380 43.09 25.26 26.90
N ILE A 381 43.65 25.18 25.70
CA ILE A 381 43.63 23.96 24.87
C ILE A 381 44.37 22.82 25.57
N GLU A 382 45.56 23.05 26.12
CA GLU A 382 46.31 22.05 26.90
C GLU A 382 45.53 21.59 28.15
N GLY A 383 44.86 22.52 28.82
CA GLY A 383 43.93 22.21 29.92
C GLY A 383 42.75 21.33 29.49
N LEU A 384 42.18 21.56 28.30
CA LEU A 384 41.07 20.80 27.71
C LEU A 384 41.48 19.45 27.08
N ASP A 385 42.77 19.23 26.82
CA ASP A 385 43.31 17.90 26.46
C ASP A 385 43.53 17.01 27.71
N THR A 386 43.60 17.60 28.90
CA THR A 386 43.76 16.87 30.17
C THR A 386 42.41 16.45 30.76
N VAL A 387 42.04 15.17 30.64
CA VAL A 387 40.74 14.62 31.09
C VAL A 387 40.42 14.95 32.56
N GLU A 388 41.40 14.87 33.47
CA GLU A 388 41.19 15.16 34.89
C GLU A 388 40.80 16.63 35.14
N ASN A 389 41.38 17.57 34.38
CA ASN A 389 41.04 18.98 34.46
C ASN A 389 39.64 19.26 33.90
N VAL A 390 39.26 18.60 32.81
CA VAL A 390 37.90 18.68 32.25
C VAL A 390 36.87 18.14 33.25
N VAL A 391 37.14 17.00 33.91
CA VAL A 391 36.26 16.45 34.96
C VAL A 391 36.15 17.40 36.15
N LYS A 392 37.27 17.96 36.65
CA LYS A 392 37.25 18.95 37.74
C LYS A 392 36.45 20.20 37.36
N LEU A 393 36.62 20.72 36.14
CA LEU A 393 35.89 21.88 35.63
C LEU A 393 34.38 21.61 35.55
N VAL A 394 33.97 20.46 35.00
CA VAL A 394 32.56 20.06 34.91
C VAL A 394 31.95 19.84 36.29
N MET A 395 32.64 19.18 37.21
CA MET A 395 32.14 19.01 38.58
C MET A 395 32.01 20.35 39.32
N ALA A 396 32.95 21.29 39.10
CA ALA A 396 32.88 22.62 39.69
C ALA A 396 31.70 23.46 39.13
N THR A 397 31.40 23.38 37.83
CA THR A 397 30.26 24.11 37.25
C THR A 397 28.91 23.46 37.57
N LEU A 398 28.83 22.12 37.59
CA LEU A 398 27.62 21.39 38.00
C LEU A 398 27.21 21.68 39.45
N VAL A 399 28.17 21.86 40.36
CA VAL A 399 27.90 22.11 41.79
C VAL A 399 27.58 23.57 42.09
N ASN A 400 28.24 24.53 41.43
CA ASN A 400 28.16 25.94 41.83
C ASN A 400 27.35 26.84 40.88
N ASN A 401 27.21 26.47 39.60
CA ASN A 401 26.73 27.38 38.54
C ASN A 401 25.47 26.88 37.81
N LEU A 402 24.88 25.75 38.21
CA LEU A 402 23.66 25.23 37.60
C LEU A 402 22.41 25.87 38.24
N PRO A 403 21.46 26.43 37.47
CA PRO A 403 20.20 26.91 38.02
C PRO A 403 19.29 25.73 38.41
N ASN A 404 18.47 25.92 39.47
CA ASN A 404 17.53 24.91 39.97
C ASN A 404 16.37 24.58 39.00
N SER A 405 16.22 25.36 37.93
CA SER A 405 15.26 25.15 36.83
C SER A 405 15.92 25.49 35.49
N MET A 406 15.56 24.77 34.43
CA MET A 406 16.12 24.99 33.09
C MET A 406 15.66 26.35 32.53
N PRO A 407 16.57 27.25 32.09
CA PRO A 407 16.19 28.53 31.49
C PRO A 407 15.57 28.37 30.09
N ASP A 408 14.55 29.17 29.78
CA ASP A 408 13.84 29.11 28.49
C ASP A 408 14.75 29.39 27.29
N ASP A 409 15.71 30.31 27.42
CA ASP A 409 16.71 30.60 26.38
C ASP A 409 17.55 29.37 26.02
N PHE A 410 17.81 28.47 26.97
CA PHE A 410 18.54 27.23 26.69
C PHE A 410 17.70 26.27 25.86
N ILE A 411 16.40 26.17 26.15
CA ILE A 411 15.45 25.32 25.41
C ILE A 411 15.33 25.77 23.94
N GLN A 412 15.34 27.08 23.69
CA GLN A 412 15.23 27.63 22.33
C GLN A 412 16.53 27.54 21.52
N ASN A 413 17.70 27.69 22.16
CA ASN A 413 18.99 27.81 21.47
C ASN A 413 19.84 26.53 21.47
N TYR A 414 19.55 25.54 22.33
CA TYR A 414 20.35 24.31 22.40
C TYR A 414 20.21 23.44 21.15
N LYS A 415 21.32 23.22 20.46
CA LYS A 415 21.45 22.22 19.38
C LYS A 415 22.45 21.14 19.83
N PRO A 416 22.08 19.84 19.79
CA PRO A 416 23.02 18.76 20.07
C PRO A 416 24.23 18.82 19.13
N ILE A 417 25.44 18.64 19.68
CA ILE A 417 26.69 18.66 18.90
C ILE A 417 26.98 17.23 18.40
N PRO A 418 26.82 16.91 17.11
CA PRO A 418 27.30 15.65 16.57
C PRO A 418 28.83 15.61 16.60
N ASN A 419 29.41 14.45 16.94
CA ASN A 419 30.85 14.20 16.98
C ASN A 419 31.64 15.25 17.78
N SER A 420 31.37 15.31 19.09
CA SER A 420 32.09 16.18 20.03
C SER A 420 33.53 15.69 20.28
N GLY A 421 34.48 16.64 20.34
CA GLY A 421 35.87 16.39 20.76
C GLY A 421 36.95 16.68 19.70
N THR A 422 36.57 17.11 18.49
CA THR A 422 37.54 17.47 17.43
C THR A 422 38.45 18.62 17.85
N LYS A 423 39.69 18.67 17.32
CA LYS A 423 40.65 19.75 17.62
C LYS A 423 40.11 21.15 17.29
N ALA A 424 39.26 21.27 16.26
CA ALA A 424 38.59 22.53 15.92
C ALA A 424 37.58 22.96 16.99
N GLN A 425 36.73 22.03 17.47
CA GLN A 425 35.80 22.30 18.58
C GLN A 425 36.53 22.64 19.88
N LYS A 426 37.65 21.95 20.20
CA LYS A 426 38.47 22.27 21.38
C LYS A 426 39.05 23.69 21.31
N LYS A 427 39.54 24.10 20.14
CA LYS A 427 40.04 25.46 19.92
C LYS A 427 38.94 26.51 20.06
N GLU A 428 37.76 26.29 19.49
CA GLU A 428 36.65 27.25 19.62
C GLU A 428 36.07 27.30 21.04
N LEU A 429 36.04 26.16 21.75
CA LEU A 429 35.68 26.09 23.17
C LEU A 429 36.69 26.87 24.04
N ALA A 430 37.99 26.76 23.73
CA ALA A 430 39.03 27.52 24.42
C ALA A 430 38.86 29.04 24.25
N LYS A 431 38.48 29.52 23.05
CA LYS A 431 38.14 30.94 22.83
C LYS A 431 36.90 31.37 23.63
N MET A 432 35.83 30.59 23.62
CA MET A 432 34.62 30.91 24.39
C MET A 432 34.91 31.00 25.89
N LEU A 433 35.71 30.06 26.43
CA LEU A 433 36.18 30.11 27.81
C LEU A 433 37.08 31.33 28.07
N LEU A 434 37.98 31.68 27.14
CA LEU A 434 38.86 32.85 27.25
C LEU A 434 38.08 34.17 27.29
N ALA A 435 37.06 34.33 26.44
CA ALA A 435 36.17 35.50 26.44
C ALA A 435 35.43 35.65 27.77
N VAL A 436 34.89 34.54 28.30
CA VAL A 436 34.24 34.51 29.62
C VAL A 436 35.23 34.83 30.75
N ILE A 437 36.47 34.33 30.71
CA ILE A 437 37.52 34.64 31.70
C ILE A 437 37.87 36.14 31.71
N LYS A 438 37.82 36.80 30.55
CA LYS A 438 38.10 38.23 30.35
C LYS A 438 36.90 39.16 30.60
N ASN A 439 35.71 38.64 30.90
CA ASN A 439 34.44 39.38 30.94
C ASN A 439 34.10 40.10 29.62
N GLU A 440 34.54 39.57 28.48
CA GLU A 440 34.14 40.06 27.15
C GLU A 440 32.75 39.48 26.80
N SER A 441 31.90 40.25 26.10
CA SER A 441 30.58 39.77 25.67
C SER A 441 30.73 38.59 24.70
N ALA A 442 30.29 37.40 25.11
CA ALA A 442 30.50 36.17 24.36
C ALA A 442 29.94 36.28 22.93
N PRO A 443 30.71 35.92 21.89
CA PRO A 443 30.22 35.94 20.51
C PRO A 443 29.08 34.94 20.34
N THR A 444 28.05 35.33 19.61
CA THR A 444 26.93 34.43 19.25
C THR A 444 27.45 33.20 18.50
N PRO A 445 26.98 31.98 18.84
CA PRO A 445 27.52 30.75 18.25
C PRO A 445 27.29 30.73 16.73
N PRO A 446 28.32 30.44 15.92
CA PRO A 446 28.20 30.47 14.46
C PRO A 446 27.28 29.35 13.95
N THR A 447 26.49 29.65 12.91
CA THR A 447 25.72 28.64 12.18
C THR A 447 26.63 27.59 11.56
N LEU A 448 26.46 26.33 11.99
CA LEU A 448 27.35 25.18 11.73
C LEU A 448 27.39 24.66 10.27
N ILE A 449 27.31 25.54 9.27
CA ILE A 449 27.27 25.18 7.85
C ILE A 449 28.69 25.10 7.25
N ASP A 450 29.55 26.09 7.50
CA ASP A 450 30.84 26.23 6.77
C ASP A 450 31.97 25.27 7.21
N ILE A 451 31.92 24.73 8.43
CA ILE A 451 33.06 23.98 9.00
C ILE A 451 33.06 22.49 8.61
N ALA A 452 31.89 21.91 8.30
CA ALA A 452 31.77 20.50 7.93
C ALA A 452 32.48 20.12 6.61
N ALA A 453 32.76 21.10 5.74
CA ALA A 453 33.23 20.89 4.38
C ALA A 453 34.75 20.63 4.22
N LYS A 454 35.56 20.65 5.30
CA LYS A 454 37.05 20.67 5.20
C LYS A 454 37.80 19.83 6.23
N ILE A 455 37.54 18.52 6.34
CA ILE A 455 38.45 17.58 7.04
C ILE A 455 38.67 16.30 6.20
N PRO A 456 39.91 15.96 5.79
CA PRO A 456 40.24 14.68 5.17
C PRO A 456 40.22 13.48 6.12
N LEU A 457 40.02 12.28 5.57
CA LEU A 457 40.00 11.01 6.31
C LEU A 457 41.38 10.62 6.87
N LEU A 458 41.41 10.17 8.12
CA LEU A 458 42.48 9.37 8.74
C LEU A 458 41.90 8.09 9.37
N LYS A 459 42.77 7.13 9.71
CA LYS A 459 42.42 5.70 9.86
C LYS A 459 41.98 5.33 11.29
N GLU A 460 41.06 4.35 11.40
CA GLU A 460 40.41 3.92 12.66
C GLU A 460 41.13 2.80 13.43
N ASP A 461 42.40 2.51 13.13
CA ASP A 461 43.01 1.21 13.51
C ASP A 461 43.44 1.11 14.99
N GLU A 462 43.55 2.22 15.73
CA GLU A 462 44.09 2.22 17.11
C GLU A 462 43.03 2.07 18.22
N GLU A 463 41.78 2.54 18.04
CA GLU A 463 40.78 2.57 19.12
C GLU A 463 40.24 1.18 19.53
N LYS A 464 40.42 0.14 18.70
CA LYS A 464 39.87 -1.20 18.94
C LYS A 464 40.65 -2.05 19.95
N VAL A 465 41.82 -1.59 20.41
CA VAL A 465 42.68 -2.33 21.35
C VAL A 465 42.33 -2.02 22.82
N THR A 466 42.03 -0.77 23.15
CA THR A 466 41.82 -0.30 24.54
C THR A 466 40.51 -0.80 25.14
N LEU A 467 39.41 -0.75 24.37
CA LEU A 467 38.06 -1.11 24.82
C LEU A 467 37.93 -2.56 25.29
N LYS A 468 38.68 -3.51 24.70
CA LYS A 468 38.66 -4.92 25.13
C LYS A 468 39.22 -5.13 26.54
N ASN A 469 40.24 -4.36 26.92
CA ASN A 469 40.90 -4.48 28.22
C ASN A 469 40.12 -3.79 29.35
N ALA A 470 39.31 -2.78 29.03
CA ALA A 470 38.43 -2.12 30.00
C ALA A 470 37.25 -3.02 30.43
N VAL A 471 36.59 -3.68 29.48
CA VAL A 471 35.42 -4.54 29.75
C VAL A 471 35.78 -5.75 30.62
N ALA A 472 36.98 -6.32 30.44
CA ALA A 472 37.46 -7.46 31.23
C ALA A 472 37.55 -7.13 32.74
N LYS A 473 38.03 -5.92 33.09
CA LYS A 473 38.25 -5.53 34.51
C LYS A 473 36.98 -5.10 35.25
N LEU A 474 35.84 -4.94 34.56
CA LEU A 474 34.56 -4.56 35.18
C LEU A 474 33.62 -5.75 35.47
N GLN A 475 34.04 -6.99 35.23
CA GLN A 475 33.23 -8.19 35.51
C GLN A 475 33.69 -9.04 36.72
N GLU A 476 34.79 -8.68 37.38
CA GLU A 476 35.33 -9.43 38.54
C GLU A 476 35.01 -8.79 39.90
N SER A 477 34.55 -7.53 39.95
CA SER A 477 34.40 -6.75 41.21
C SER A 477 33.03 -6.84 41.90
N THR A 478 32.12 -7.72 41.44
CA THR A 478 30.75 -7.86 42.02
C THR A 478 30.42 -9.28 42.50
N LYS A 479 31.45 -10.05 42.90
CA LYS A 479 31.31 -11.40 43.48
C LYS A 479 32.10 -11.61 44.78
N ALA A 480 31.93 -10.69 45.72
CA ALA A 480 32.19 -10.93 47.14
C ALA A 480 30.99 -10.45 47.97
N ASP A 481 30.84 -11.01 49.17
CA ASP A 481 30.01 -10.51 50.28
C ASP A 481 28.53 -10.21 50.01
N ARG A 482 27.73 -11.28 49.90
CA ARG A 482 26.44 -11.45 50.62
C ARG A 482 25.90 -12.88 50.53
N LYS A 483 26.37 -13.76 51.43
CA LYS A 483 25.79 -15.08 51.70
C LYS A 483 26.04 -15.50 53.15
N VAL A 484 25.11 -15.17 54.05
CA VAL A 484 24.85 -15.89 55.32
C VAL A 484 23.33 -15.90 55.54
N GLU A 485 22.84 -16.95 56.20
CA GLU A 485 21.46 -17.15 56.70
C GLU A 485 20.30 -17.38 55.70
N SER A 486 19.22 -17.95 56.25
CA SER A 486 18.04 -18.51 55.56
C SER A 486 18.31 -19.68 54.58
N ALA A 487 19.08 -20.67 55.05
CA ALA A 487 19.38 -21.91 54.30
C ALA A 487 18.51 -23.13 54.67
N VAL A 488 17.59 -23.01 55.65
CA VAL A 488 16.90 -24.18 56.26
C VAL A 488 15.53 -24.46 55.61
N SER A 489 14.77 -23.45 55.21
CA SER A 489 13.37 -23.61 54.77
C SER A 489 13.16 -24.07 53.32
N LYS A 490 14.22 -24.31 52.53
CA LYS A 490 14.11 -24.73 51.12
C LYS A 490 14.24 -26.23 50.87
N LEU A 491 14.86 -26.97 51.78
CA LEU A 491 15.22 -28.38 51.57
C LEU A 491 14.08 -29.40 51.81
N MET A 492 12.86 -28.96 52.15
CA MET A 492 11.70 -29.86 52.34
C MET A 492 10.63 -29.80 51.23
N GLU A 493 10.51 -28.72 50.46
CA GLU A 493 9.50 -28.64 49.38
C GLU A 493 10.05 -29.12 48.02
N GLU A 494 11.37 -29.06 47.82
CA GLU A 494 12.03 -29.49 46.57
C GLU A 494 11.86 -31.01 46.33
N THR A 495 12.05 -31.83 47.37
CA THR A 495 11.88 -33.30 47.31
C THR A 495 10.45 -33.75 46.99
N ARG A 496 9.44 -32.91 47.28
CA ARG A 496 8.02 -33.27 47.13
C ARG A 496 7.49 -33.03 45.72
N GLN A 497 8.09 -32.10 44.97
CA GLN A 497 7.59 -31.73 43.63
C GLN A 497 8.16 -32.57 42.49
N ASP A 498 9.32 -33.21 42.67
CA ASP A 498 9.93 -34.01 41.61
C ASP A 498 9.37 -35.43 41.53
N HIS A 499 8.99 -36.05 42.66
CA HIS A 499 8.27 -37.33 42.65
C HIS A 499 6.98 -37.29 41.81
N LEU A 500 6.19 -36.21 41.95
CA LEU A 500 4.94 -36.02 41.19
C LEU A 500 5.17 -35.84 39.68
N LYS A 501 6.31 -35.26 39.28
CA LYS A 501 6.64 -35.05 37.84
C LYS A 501 7.19 -36.30 37.17
N GLU A 502 7.65 -37.30 37.91
CA GLU A 502 8.19 -38.53 37.33
C GLU A 502 7.10 -39.59 37.06
N GLU A 503 6.08 -39.70 37.91
CA GLU A 503 4.89 -40.51 37.59
C GLU A 503 4.19 -40.03 36.31
N GLU A 504 4.05 -38.70 36.16
CA GLU A 504 3.41 -38.08 34.98
C GLU A 504 4.16 -38.30 33.65
N ARG A 505 5.42 -38.75 33.70
CA ARG A 505 6.21 -39.12 32.51
C ARG A 505 6.04 -40.60 32.16
N ARG A 506 6.07 -41.47 33.17
CA ARG A 506 5.95 -42.93 33.00
C ARG A 506 4.60 -43.39 32.44
N THR A 507 3.55 -42.57 32.58
CA THR A 507 2.26 -42.77 31.90
C THR A 507 2.31 -42.37 30.42
N LYS A 508 2.80 -41.15 30.13
CA LYS A 508 2.84 -40.56 28.77
C LYS A 508 3.85 -41.23 27.81
N GLU A 509 4.77 -42.04 28.32
CA GLU A 509 5.67 -42.85 27.50
C GLU A 509 5.01 -44.16 27.03
N LYS A 510 4.17 -44.80 27.85
CA LYS A 510 3.46 -46.05 27.49
C LYS A 510 2.40 -45.87 26.38
N GLU A 511 1.86 -44.67 26.22
CA GLU A 511 0.89 -44.36 25.17
C GLU A 511 1.54 -44.16 23.79
N LYS A 512 2.87 -43.95 23.72
CA LYS A 512 3.59 -43.61 22.47
C LYS A 512 4.22 -44.80 21.76
N GLU A 513 4.15 -46.01 22.30
CA GLU A 513 4.76 -47.22 21.72
C GLU A 513 3.90 -47.92 20.66
N LYS A 514 2.64 -47.51 20.45
CA LYS A 514 1.68 -48.29 19.63
C LYS A 514 1.59 -47.95 18.14
N GLU A 515 2.27 -46.92 17.62
CA GLU A 515 2.04 -46.48 16.24
C GLU A 515 3.30 -46.00 15.51
N LYS A 516 3.92 -46.91 14.72
CA LYS A 516 4.86 -46.59 13.62
C LYS A 516 4.83 -47.65 12.51
N GLN A 517 4.78 -47.17 11.26
CA GLN A 517 5.34 -47.84 10.08
C GLN A 517 6.24 -46.84 9.32
N ILE A 518 7.07 -47.33 8.38
CA ILE A 518 8.33 -46.68 7.97
C ILE A 518 8.45 -46.61 6.43
N PRO A 519 8.96 -45.51 5.87
CA PRO A 519 9.85 -45.54 4.70
C PRO A 519 11.32 -45.15 5.00
N PRO A 520 12.30 -45.56 4.18
CA PRO A 520 13.74 -45.58 4.54
C PRO A 520 14.53 -44.28 4.26
N PRO A 521 15.78 -44.15 4.78
CA PRO A 521 16.53 -42.89 4.79
C PRO A 521 17.56 -42.70 3.67
N THR A 522 17.94 -41.45 3.41
CA THR A 522 19.17 -41.05 2.68
C THR A 522 20.18 -40.36 3.63
N PRO A 523 21.49 -40.50 3.39
CA PRO A 523 22.52 -40.07 4.34
C PRO A 523 22.72 -38.55 4.35
N THR A 524 22.94 -37.96 5.53
CA THR A 524 23.23 -36.53 5.71
C THR A 524 24.64 -36.27 6.27
N VAL A 525 25.31 -35.28 5.68
CA VAL A 525 26.67 -34.84 6.04
C VAL A 525 26.70 -34.22 7.45
N PRO A 526 27.76 -34.39 8.26
CA PRO A 526 27.81 -33.88 9.63
C PRO A 526 27.69 -32.36 9.73
N LYS A 527 26.63 -31.86 10.39
CA LYS A 527 26.48 -30.43 10.71
C LYS A 527 27.16 -30.09 12.04
N LEU A 528 28.11 -29.16 12.02
CA LEU A 528 28.70 -28.58 13.23
C LEU A 528 27.61 -27.95 14.10
N LYS A 529 27.53 -28.36 15.38
CA LYS A 529 26.58 -27.81 16.36
C LYS A 529 27.11 -26.55 17.05
N GLN A 530 27.28 -25.45 16.30
CA GLN A 530 27.27 -24.14 16.95
C GLN A 530 25.83 -23.79 17.36
N ARG A 531 25.51 -23.99 18.64
CA ARG A 531 24.25 -23.52 19.24
C ARG A 531 24.29 -21.99 19.36
N VAL A 532 23.92 -21.29 18.29
CA VAL A 532 23.50 -19.89 18.38
C VAL A 532 22.30 -19.86 19.34
N LYS A 533 22.45 -19.16 20.48
CA LYS A 533 21.30 -18.85 21.35
C LYS A 533 20.37 -17.96 20.53
N LEU A 534 19.14 -18.43 20.27
CA LEU A 534 18.12 -17.59 19.66
C LEU A 534 17.88 -16.39 20.58
N LEU A 535 18.08 -15.17 20.06
CA LEU A 535 17.79 -13.94 20.78
C LEU A 535 16.27 -13.82 20.93
N LYS A 536 15.76 -14.14 22.12
CA LYS A 536 14.36 -13.89 22.47
C LYS A 536 14.16 -12.39 22.58
N LEU A 537 13.51 -11.75 21.59
CA LEU A 537 13.23 -10.32 21.64
C LEU A 537 12.48 -9.92 22.91
N GLN A 538 11.59 -10.77 23.43
CA GLN A 538 10.84 -10.59 24.69
C GLN A 538 11.72 -10.38 25.94
N GLU A 539 13.00 -10.79 25.92
CA GLU A 539 13.94 -10.60 27.03
C GLU A 539 14.75 -9.28 26.89
N ILE A 540 14.54 -8.53 25.80
CA ILE A 540 15.35 -7.35 25.40
C ILE A 540 14.47 -6.13 25.12
N THR A 541 13.25 -6.30 24.58
CA THR A 541 12.31 -5.21 24.28
C THR A 541 11.33 -4.99 25.43
N ARG A 542 10.98 -3.72 25.69
CA ARG A 542 9.84 -3.40 26.56
C ARG A 542 8.54 -3.59 25.78
N PRO A 543 7.47 -4.12 26.39
CA PRO A 543 6.16 -4.18 25.73
C PRO A 543 5.64 -2.76 25.45
N ILE A 544 5.02 -2.57 24.29
CA ILE A 544 4.41 -1.29 23.90
C ILE A 544 3.17 -1.06 24.79
N PRO A 545 3.00 0.13 25.40
CA PRO A 545 1.80 0.50 26.14
C PRO A 545 0.51 0.31 25.33
N LYS A 546 -0.58 -0.07 26.00
CA LYS A 546 -1.85 -0.46 25.35
C LYS A 546 -2.42 0.67 24.48
N GLU A 547 -2.34 1.89 24.99
CA GLU A 547 -2.83 3.14 24.40
C GLU A 547 -2.05 3.47 23.12
N ILE A 548 -0.72 3.26 23.16
CA ILE A 548 0.17 3.43 22.00
C ILE A 548 -0.11 2.34 20.97
N LYS A 549 -0.32 1.09 21.40
CA LYS A 549 -0.70 -0.02 20.51
C LYS A 549 -2.03 0.29 19.80
N GLU A 550 -3.04 0.74 20.53
CA GLU A 550 -4.36 1.09 19.98
C GLU A 550 -4.28 2.26 18.99
N LYS A 551 -3.56 3.32 19.33
CA LYS A 551 -3.29 4.43 18.40
C LYS A 551 -2.57 3.97 17.13
N LEU A 552 -1.59 3.08 17.24
CA LEU A 552 -0.87 2.52 16.09
C LEU A 552 -1.74 1.58 15.24
N MET A 553 -2.67 0.82 15.84
CA MET A 553 -3.65 0.00 15.11
C MET A 553 -4.63 0.88 14.31
N ILE A 554 -5.19 1.93 14.93
CA ILE A 554 -6.06 2.91 14.26
C ILE A 554 -5.31 3.59 13.09
N GLN A 555 -4.06 4.00 13.30
CA GLN A 555 -3.22 4.56 12.23
C GLN A 555 -2.81 3.55 11.15
N ALA A 556 -2.82 2.25 11.43
CA ALA A 556 -2.61 1.21 10.41
C ALA A 556 -3.88 1.01 9.56
N VAL A 557 -5.04 0.85 10.20
CA VAL A 557 -6.32 0.67 9.49
C VAL A 557 -6.67 1.91 8.66
N ALA A 558 -6.53 3.12 9.20
CA ALA A 558 -6.76 4.37 8.45
C ALA A 558 -5.91 4.49 7.18
N ARG A 559 -4.66 3.98 7.19
CA ARG A 559 -3.81 3.94 5.98
C ARG A 559 -4.31 2.91 4.96
N ILE A 560 -4.83 1.77 5.40
CA ILE A 560 -5.42 0.73 4.53
C ILE A 560 -6.75 1.20 3.92
N LEU A 561 -7.55 1.97 4.67
CA LEU A 561 -8.75 2.64 4.17
C LEU A 561 -8.37 3.68 3.09
N ASN A 562 -7.43 4.58 3.37
CA ASN A 562 -6.99 5.59 2.40
C ASN A 562 -6.25 5.04 1.17
N ALA A 563 -5.75 3.79 1.21
CA ALA A 563 -5.07 3.13 0.11
C ALA A 563 -6.01 2.60 -1.01
N GLU A 564 -7.26 3.07 -1.10
CA GLU A 564 -8.26 2.63 -2.07
C GLU A 564 -7.78 2.68 -3.53
N LYS A 565 -7.32 3.84 -3.99
CA LYS A 565 -6.83 4.03 -5.37
C LYS A 565 -5.52 3.29 -5.63
N GLU A 566 -4.63 3.25 -4.62
CA GLU A 566 -3.37 2.52 -4.71
C GLU A 566 -3.61 1.00 -4.82
N ALA A 567 -4.57 0.46 -4.08
CA ALA A 567 -4.95 -0.95 -4.16
C ALA A 567 -5.69 -1.29 -5.47
N ALA A 568 -6.42 -0.35 -6.07
CA ALA A 568 -7.05 -0.54 -7.38
C ALA A 568 -6.01 -0.66 -8.50
N ILE A 569 -5.04 0.27 -8.56
CA ILE A 569 -3.97 0.25 -9.56
C ILE A 569 -3.01 -0.92 -9.31
N GLY A 570 -2.67 -1.19 -8.05
CA GLY A 570 -1.87 -2.34 -7.63
C GLY A 570 -2.60 -3.69 -7.62
N GLY A 571 -3.84 -3.78 -8.12
CA GLY A 571 -4.65 -5.00 -8.22
C GLY A 571 -4.99 -5.70 -6.90
N ALA A 572 -4.73 -5.05 -5.76
CA ALA A 572 -4.91 -5.59 -4.42
C ALA A 572 -6.31 -5.33 -3.82
N SER A 573 -7.25 -4.69 -4.56
CA SER A 573 -8.58 -4.30 -4.04
C SER A 573 -9.35 -5.40 -3.32
N GLN A 574 -9.36 -6.63 -3.85
CA GLN A 574 -10.05 -7.76 -3.20
C GLN A 574 -9.40 -8.16 -1.86
N ILE A 575 -8.06 -8.12 -1.81
CA ILE A 575 -7.27 -8.40 -0.60
C ILE A 575 -7.49 -7.29 0.43
N ARG A 576 -7.48 -6.02 -0.01
CA ARG A 576 -7.81 -4.85 0.82
C ARG A 576 -9.22 -4.96 1.42
N ALA A 577 -10.23 -5.24 0.61
CA ALA A 577 -11.61 -5.38 1.07
C ALA A 577 -11.75 -6.49 2.14
N LYS A 578 -11.12 -7.65 1.90
CA LYS A 578 -11.08 -8.76 2.86
C LYS A 578 -10.34 -8.41 4.16
N PHE A 579 -9.25 -7.64 4.09
CA PHE A 579 -8.61 -7.14 5.31
C PHE A 579 -9.54 -6.22 6.09
N ILE A 580 -10.24 -5.29 5.42
CA ILE A 580 -11.15 -4.35 6.07
C ILE A 580 -12.34 -5.08 6.72
N SER A 581 -12.97 -6.06 6.06
CA SER A 581 -14.08 -6.83 6.68
C SER A 581 -13.62 -7.65 7.90
N ILE A 582 -12.42 -8.24 7.86
CA ILE A 582 -11.82 -8.94 9.00
C ILE A 582 -11.47 -7.96 10.14
N PHE A 583 -10.97 -6.76 9.82
CA PHE A 583 -10.69 -5.75 10.85
C PHE A 583 -11.96 -5.22 11.49
N ALA A 584 -12.99 -4.93 10.70
CA ALA A 584 -14.26 -4.41 11.21
C ALA A 584 -14.97 -5.43 12.12
N SER A 585 -14.92 -6.72 11.78
CA SER A 585 -15.54 -7.80 12.54
C SER A 585 -14.76 -8.29 13.76
N SER A 586 -13.42 -8.12 13.81
CA SER A 586 -12.56 -8.75 14.83
C SER A 586 -11.80 -7.77 15.76
N TYR A 587 -12.16 -6.48 15.77
CA TYR A 587 -11.45 -5.45 16.53
C TYR A 587 -12.41 -4.53 17.31
N THR A 588 -11.81 -3.59 18.07
CA THR A 588 -12.46 -2.70 19.03
C THR A 588 -13.49 -1.75 18.39
N PRO A 589 -14.49 -1.24 19.14
CA PRO A 589 -15.57 -0.42 18.57
C PRO A 589 -15.07 0.83 17.84
N GLU A 590 -13.96 1.44 18.28
CA GLU A 590 -13.39 2.63 17.62
C GLU A 590 -12.90 2.32 16.18
N LEU A 591 -12.54 1.06 15.91
CA LEU A 591 -12.21 0.59 14.56
C LEU A 591 -13.45 0.23 13.74
N ARG A 592 -14.54 -0.24 14.38
CA ARG A 592 -15.85 -0.39 13.72
C ARG A 592 -16.37 0.96 13.26
N ASP A 593 -16.34 1.97 14.13
CA ASP A 593 -16.79 3.33 13.85
C ASP A 593 -15.94 3.99 12.75
N LEU A 594 -14.61 3.80 12.76
CA LEU A 594 -13.72 4.28 11.70
C LEU A 594 -14.09 3.70 10.32
N ILE A 595 -14.34 2.39 10.25
CA ILE A 595 -14.65 1.69 9.00
C ILE A 595 -16.08 2.03 8.53
N LEU A 596 -17.04 2.13 9.45
CA LEU A 596 -18.42 2.54 9.16
C LEU A 596 -18.48 3.98 8.63
N ASN A 597 -17.78 4.93 9.26
CA ASN A 597 -17.71 6.30 8.76
C ASN A 597 -17.07 6.36 7.36
N TYR A 598 -15.97 5.63 7.14
CA TYR A 598 -15.34 5.54 5.83
C TYR A 598 -16.28 4.97 4.75
N ILE A 599 -17.10 3.97 5.07
CA ILE A 599 -18.13 3.47 4.15
C ILE A 599 -19.17 4.56 3.83
N LEU A 600 -19.57 5.34 4.83
CA LEU A 600 -20.62 6.36 4.73
C LEU A 600 -20.16 7.71 4.16
N GLU A 601 -18.86 7.90 3.91
CA GLU A 601 -18.31 9.01 3.11
C GLU A 601 -18.66 8.89 1.61
N ASP A 602 -18.78 7.66 1.10
CA ASP A 602 -19.20 7.37 -0.28
C ASP A 602 -19.87 5.98 -0.31
N PRO A 603 -21.12 5.86 0.18
CA PRO A 603 -21.80 4.58 0.21
C PRO A 603 -22.06 4.05 -1.21
N SER A 604 -22.16 4.92 -2.21
CA SER A 604 -22.42 4.55 -3.60
C SER A 604 -21.27 3.75 -4.22
N SER A 605 -20.01 4.09 -3.96
CA SER A 605 -18.87 3.26 -4.40
C SER A 605 -18.47 2.18 -3.40
N ARG A 606 -18.78 2.34 -2.10
CA ARG A 606 -18.32 1.46 -1.01
C ARG A 606 -19.35 0.43 -0.53
N ILE A 607 -20.54 0.36 -1.15
CA ILE A 607 -21.61 -0.57 -0.73
C ILE A 607 -21.17 -2.05 -0.72
N ASP A 608 -20.34 -2.47 -1.67
CA ASP A 608 -19.84 -3.86 -1.74
C ASP A 608 -18.94 -4.22 -0.56
N LEU A 609 -18.24 -3.23 0.01
CA LEU A 609 -17.45 -3.38 1.23
C LEU A 609 -18.34 -3.47 2.47
N ALA A 610 -19.41 -2.69 2.53
CA ALA A 610 -20.41 -2.75 3.60
C ALA A 610 -21.12 -4.12 3.63
N LEU A 611 -21.53 -4.61 2.46
CA LEU A 611 -22.10 -5.94 2.29
C LEU A 611 -21.08 -7.03 2.64
N SER A 612 -19.82 -6.91 2.21
CA SER A 612 -18.75 -7.86 2.57
C SER A 612 -18.53 -7.95 4.10
N TRP A 613 -18.62 -6.82 4.82
CA TRP A 613 -18.59 -6.82 6.29
C TRP A 613 -19.85 -7.46 6.87
N LEU A 614 -21.04 -7.16 6.35
CA LEU A 614 -22.30 -7.76 6.78
C LEU A 614 -22.34 -9.30 6.59
N TYR A 615 -21.77 -9.81 5.50
CA TYR A 615 -21.55 -11.25 5.27
C TYR A 615 -20.58 -11.86 6.29
N GLU A 616 -19.51 -11.15 6.66
CA GLU A 616 -18.52 -11.59 7.64
C GLU A 616 -19.12 -11.66 9.07
N GLU A 617 -19.87 -10.64 9.49
CA GLU A 617 -20.64 -10.65 10.76
C GLU A 617 -21.64 -11.82 10.80
N TYR A 618 -22.35 -12.07 9.68
CA TYR A 618 -23.26 -13.22 9.56
C TYR A 618 -22.51 -14.56 9.70
N ALA A 619 -21.31 -14.67 9.12
CA ALA A 619 -20.47 -15.86 9.24
C ALA A 619 -20.00 -16.12 10.69
N PHE A 620 -19.79 -15.07 11.49
CA PHE A 620 -19.55 -15.21 12.94
C PHE A 620 -20.82 -15.56 13.71
N MET A 621 -21.96 -14.91 13.42
CA MET A 621 -23.26 -15.21 14.03
C MET A 621 -23.71 -16.66 13.80
N GLN A 622 -23.46 -17.23 12.62
CA GLN A 622 -23.73 -18.64 12.33
C GLN A 622 -22.60 -19.61 12.76
N GLY A 623 -21.49 -19.10 13.31
CA GLY A 623 -20.34 -19.90 13.75
C GLY A 623 -19.53 -20.56 12.63
N PHE A 624 -19.72 -20.13 11.37
CA PHE A 624 -18.94 -20.58 10.21
C PHE A 624 -17.49 -20.10 10.30
N ASN A 625 -17.29 -18.83 10.66
CA ASN A 625 -15.99 -18.24 10.92
C ASN A 625 -15.68 -18.19 12.42
N ARG A 626 -14.40 -18.15 12.78
CA ARG A 626 -13.91 -18.02 14.16
C ARG A 626 -12.78 -17.00 14.21
N HIS A 627 -12.85 -16.04 15.13
CA HIS A 627 -11.82 -15.01 15.25
C HIS A 627 -10.44 -15.65 15.49
N PRO A 628 -9.36 -15.13 14.86
CA PRO A 628 -8.01 -15.62 15.09
C PRO A 628 -7.68 -15.68 16.58
N VAL A 629 -6.91 -16.68 17.04
CA VAL A 629 -6.63 -16.90 18.47
C VAL A 629 -5.98 -15.67 19.16
N THR A 630 -5.29 -14.83 18.39
CA THR A 630 -4.68 -13.55 18.83
C THR A 630 -5.67 -12.37 18.93
N LEU A 631 -6.87 -12.53 18.39
CA LEU A 631 -7.95 -11.54 18.27
C LEU A 631 -9.29 -12.06 18.81
N GLN A 632 -9.29 -13.19 19.54
CA GLN A 632 -10.52 -13.68 20.17
C GLN A 632 -11.05 -12.62 21.13
N PRO A 633 -12.27 -12.09 20.91
CA PRO A 633 -12.86 -11.18 21.86
C PRO A 633 -13.05 -11.90 23.19
N LYS A 634 -12.95 -11.16 24.30
CA LYS A 634 -13.17 -11.74 25.62
C LYS A 634 -14.61 -12.27 25.67
N VAL A 635 -14.74 -13.56 25.99
CA VAL A 635 -15.98 -14.34 26.11
C VAL A 635 -17.19 -13.46 26.48
N HIS A 636 -18.30 -13.63 25.74
CA HIS A 636 -19.58 -12.89 25.77
C HIS A 636 -19.81 -11.80 24.70
N GLU A 637 -19.16 -11.84 23.55
CA GLU A 637 -19.72 -11.12 22.38
C GLU A 637 -21.01 -11.80 21.89
N LYS A 638 -22.05 -11.00 21.70
CA LYS A 638 -23.33 -11.43 21.14
C LYS A 638 -23.32 -11.10 19.65
N HIS A 639 -22.79 -12.02 18.84
CA HIS A 639 -22.66 -11.81 17.38
C HIS A 639 -24.00 -11.47 16.70
N ASP A 640 -25.14 -11.95 17.23
CA ASP A 640 -26.49 -11.52 16.79
C ASP A 640 -26.71 -10.00 16.92
N GLN A 641 -26.23 -9.40 18.02
CA GLN A 641 -26.33 -7.97 18.27
C GLN A 641 -25.34 -7.17 17.42
N ASN A 642 -24.12 -7.66 17.22
CA ASN A 642 -23.14 -7.03 16.33
C ASN A 642 -23.65 -6.95 14.89
N TYR A 643 -24.22 -8.06 14.38
CA TYR A 643 -24.84 -8.13 13.05
C TYR A 643 -26.06 -7.20 12.93
N ASN A 644 -26.97 -7.23 13.91
CA ASN A 644 -28.16 -6.38 13.92
C ASN A 644 -27.82 -4.89 14.01
N GLN A 645 -26.88 -4.51 14.89
CA GLN A 645 -26.41 -3.12 14.98
C GLN A 645 -25.79 -2.64 13.68
N LEU A 646 -24.96 -3.46 13.00
CA LEU A 646 -24.40 -3.08 11.70
C LEU A 646 -25.48 -2.88 10.65
N LEU A 647 -26.42 -3.84 10.53
CA LEU A 647 -27.51 -3.76 9.57
C LEU A 647 -28.37 -2.50 9.79
N CYS A 648 -28.82 -2.28 11.03
CA CYS A 648 -29.64 -1.12 11.37
C CYS A 648 -28.87 0.20 11.21
N ALA A 649 -27.58 0.27 11.60
CA ALA A 649 -26.78 1.49 11.46
C ALA A 649 -26.48 1.85 9.99
N LEU A 650 -26.31 0.86 9.11
CA LEU A 650 -26.20 1.10 7.67
C LEU A 650 -27.52 1.66 7.11
N ILE A 651 -28.65 1.03 7.46
CA ILE A 651 -29.99 1.45 7.00
C ILE A 651 -30.32 2.87 7.48
N THR A 652 -30.19 3.16 8.79
CA THR A 652 -30.53 4.47 9.34
C THR A 652 -29.60 5.56 8.82
N GLN A 653 -28.28 5.36 8.81
CA GLN A 653 -27.37 6.43 8.39
C GLN A 653 -27.38 6.69 6.89
N ILE A 654 -27.72 5.71 6.04
CA ILE A 654 -27.95 5.96 4.61
C ILE A 654 -29.27 6.69 4.39
N PHE A 655 -30.29 6.46 5.22
CA PHE A 655 -31.58 7.14 5.13
C PHE A 655 -31.55 8.57 5.68
N GLU A 656 -30.97 8.77 6.86
CA GLU A 656 -31.01 10.02 7.62
C GLU A 656 -29.98 11.07 7.15
N ARG A 657 -28.90 10.67 6.46
CA ARG A 657 -27.95 11.63 5.87
C ARG A 657 -28.60 12.39 4.70
N GLY A 658 -28.58 13.72 4.78
CA GLY A 658 -29.13 14.64 3.78
C GLY A 658 -28.13 15.12 2.74
N GLU A 659 -27.12 14.32 2.39
CA GLU A 659 -26.13 14.69 1.37
C GLU A 659 -26.71 14.48 -0.05
N PRO A 660 -26.64 15.46 -0.98
CA PRO A 660 -27.31 15.37 -2.28
C PRO A 660 -26.88 14.18 -3.15
N ALA A 661 -25.64 13.70 -3.00
CA ALA A 661 -25.15 12.52 -3.70
C ALA A 661 -25.75 11.21 -3.15
N ILE A 662 -25.97 11.14 -1.84
CA ILE A 662 -26.62 10.00 -1.17
C ILE A 662 -28.11 10.02 -1.48
N GLU A 663 -28.79 11.18 -1.40
CA GLU A 663 -30.23 11.34 -1.65
C GLU A 663 -30.67 10.72 -2.99
N ASN A 664 -29.94 11.00 -4.07
CA ASN A 664 -30.20 10.45 -5.41
C ASN A 664 -29.95 8.92 -5.51
N ALA A 665 -29.23 8.33 -4.56
CA ALA A 665 -28.86 6.92 -4.52
C ALA A 665 -29.60 6.11 -3.44
N LYS A 666 -30.39 6.74 -2.55
CA LYS A 666 -31.06 6.10 -1.41
C LYS A 666 -31.89 4.87 -1.81
N ASP A 667 -32.66 4.97 -2.90
CA ASP A 667 -33.45 3.87 -3.46
C ASP A 667 -32.56 2.64 -3.77
N ILE A 668 -31.54 2.84 -4.62
CA ILE A 668 -30.61 1.80 -5.06
C ILE A 668 -29.86 1.18 -3.86
N LEU A 669 -29.37 2.02 -2.93
CA LEU A 669 -28.64 1.58 -1.75
C LEU A 669 -29.52 0.76 -0.79
N LEU A 670 -30.75 1.19 -0.53
CA LEU A 670 -31.68 0.47 0.34
C LEU A 670 -32.14 -0.84 -0.32
N ARG A 671 -32.47 -0.86 -1.61
CA ARG A 671 -32.73 -2.13 -2.34
C ARG A 671 -31.54 -3.07 -2.24
N LYS A 672 -30.31 -2.59 -2.45
CA LYS A 672 -29.12 -3.44 -2.36
C LYS A 672 -28.95 -4.03 -0.96
N ILE A 673 -29.09 -3.24 0.11
CA ILE A 673 -28.97 -3.72 1.50
C ILE A 673 -30.08 -4.74 1.81
N TYR A 674 -31.35 -4.41 1.57
CA TYR A 674 -32.45 -5.31 1.93
C TYR A 674 -32.49 -6.59 1.08
N LEU A 675 -32.01 -6.58 -0.17
CA LEU A 675 -32.02 -7.76 -1.04
C LEU A 675 -30.74 -8.61 -0.94
N GLU A 676 -29.57 -8.02 -0.73
CA GLU A 676 -28.29 -8.76 -0.64
C GLU A 676 -27.87 -9.12 0.80
N ALA A 677 -28.45 -8.50 1.85
CA ALA A 677 -28.14 -8.89 3.23
C ALA A 677 -28.35 -10.41 3.47
N PRO A 678 -27.48 -11.09 4.23
CA PRO A 678 -27.67 -12.51 4.57
C PRO A 678 -29.01 -12.79 5.26
N LEU A 679 -29.40 -11.92 6.19
CA LEU A 679 -30.56 -12.07 7.06
C LEU A 679 -31.14 -10.69 7.38
N VAL A 680 -32.36 -10.38 6.91
CA VAL A 680 -33.07 -9.18 7.38
C VAL A 680 -33.54 -9.43 8.81
N THR A 681 -33.07 -8.64 9.77
CA THR A 681 -33.50 -8.77 11.18
C THR A 681 -34.91 -8.23 11.35
N ASP A 682 -35.61 -8.64 12.41
CA ASP A 682 -37.00 -8.19 12.61
C ASP A 682 -37.05 -6.67 12.92
N GLU A 683 -36.04 -6.11 13.60
CA GLU A 683 -35.87 -4.65 13.78
C GLU A 683 -35.71 -3.90 12.44
N ALA A 684 -34.96 -4.45 11.47
CA ALA A 684 -34.84 -3.87 10.15
C ALA A 684 -36.15 -3.91 9.34
N VAL A 685 -37.05 -4.86 9.64
CA VAL A 685 -38.42 -4.93 9.06
C VAL A 685 -39.35 -3.92 9.75
N ASP A 686 -39.26 -3.74 11.06
CA ASP A 686 -40.02 -2.69 11.76
C ASP A 686 -39.55 -1.29 11.33
N TYR A 687 -38.28 -1.10 10.93
CA TYR A 687 -37.83 0.16 10.30
C TYR A 687 -38.47 0.38 8.92
N LEU A 688 -38.54 -0.64 8.03
CA LEU A 688 -39.30 -0.51 6.76
C LEU A 688 -40.76 -0.11 7.00
N LYS A 689 -41.41 -0.74 7.98
CA LYS A 689 -42.79 -0.47 8.39
C LYS A 689 -42.98 0.95 8.93
N HIS A 690 -41.95 1.56 9.52
CA HIS A 690 -41.92 3.00 9.80
C HIS A 690 -41.70 3.83 8.52
N LEU A 691 -40.79 3.45 7.62
CA LEU A 691 -40.60 4.16 6.35
C LEU A 691 -41.85 4.18 5.45
N VAL A 692 -42.71 3.14 5.52
CA VAL A 692 -44.03 3.16 4.85
C VAL A 692 -44.92 4.32 5.34
N THR A 693 -44.66 4.90 6.51
CA THR A 693 -45.43 6.04 7.04
C THR A 693 -44.90 7.41 6.61
N GLU A 694 -43.73 7.49 5.99
CA GLU A 694 -43.10 8.74 5.55
C GLU A 694 -43.52 9.11 4.11
N GLU A 695 -44.08 10.31 3.92
CA GLU A 695 -44.74 10.71 2.67
C GLU A 695 -43.85 10.59 1.41
N LYS A 696 -42.55 10.84 1.54
CA LYS A 696 -41.60 10.83 0.40
C LYS A 696 -41.15 9.43 -0.03
N VAL A 697 -41.23 8.44 0.86
CA VAL A 697 -40.62 7.11 0.64
C VAL A 697 -41.57 5.94 0.91
N GLY A 698 -42.83 6.21 1.26
CA GLY A 698 -43.80 5.18 1.61
C GLY A 698 -44.03 4.15 0.49
N PHE A 699 -44.01 4.58 -0.78
CA PHE A 699 -44.08 3.68 -1.94
C PHE A 699 -42.85 2.80 -2.09
N LEU A 700 -41.63 3.37 -1.96
CA LEU A 700 -40.37 2.62 -1.99
C LEU A 700 -40.34 1.55 -0.88
N ALA A 701 -40.78 1.89 0.33
CA ALA A 701 -40.83 0.93 1.43
C ALA A 701 -41.87 -0.20 1.21
N LEU A 702 -43.00 0.09 0.53
CA LEU A 702 -43.96 -0.94 0.11
C LEU A 702 -43.40 -1.84 -1.00
N GLU A 703 -42.71 -1.28 -1.99
CA GLU A 703 -42.05 -2.06 -3.05
C GLU A 703 -40.95 -2.96 -2.49
N LEU A 704 -40.11 -2.44 -1.58
CA LEU A 704 -39.10 -3.22 -0.85
C LEU A 704 -39.73 -4.40 -0.09
N LEU A 705 -40.90 -4.21 0.53
CA LEU A 705 -41.62 -5.29 1.22
C LEU A 705 -42.20 -6.33 0.23
N GLU A 706 -42.62 -5.94 -0.98
CA GLU A 706 -42.95 -6.89 -2.04
C GLU A 706 -41.71 -7.66 -2.52
N GLU A 707 -40.63 -6.97 -2.86
CA GLU A 707 -39.39 -7.58 -3.36
C GLU A 707 -38.83 -8.56 -2.33
N LEU A 708 -38.88 -8.25 -1.04
CA LEU A 708 -38.55 -9.18 0.05
C LEU A 708 -39.46 -10.41 0.10
N CYS A 709 -40.76 -10.27 -0.17
CA CYS A 709 -41.68 -11.41 -0.24
C CYS A 709 -41.37 -12.32 -1.44
N VAL A 710 -41.02 -11.75 -2.60
CA VAL A 710 -40.74 -12.49 -3.83
C VAL A 710 -39.34 -13.13 -3.81
N MET A 711 -38.31 -12.37 -3.44
CA MET A 711 -36.90 -12.78 -3.51
C MET A 711 -36.45 -13.66 -2.33
N ARG A 712 -37.22 -13.70 -1.22
CA ARG A 712 -36.88 -14.52 -0.03
C ARG A 712 -38.05 -15.44 0.42
N PRO A 713 -38.53 -16.38 -0.42
CA PRO A 713 -39.70 -17.21 -0.13
C PRO A 713 -39.75 -17.90 1.25
N PRO A 714 -38.65 -18.42 1.84
CA PRO A 714 -38.70 -19.08 3.15
C PRO A 714 -39.15 -18.18 4.31
N ARG A 715 -38.84 -16.87 4.26
CA ARG A 715 -39.22 -15.88 5.29
C ARG A 715 -40.31 -14.90 4.82
N ALA A 716 -40.80 -15.04 3.58
CA ALA A 716 -41.80 -14.15 2.99
C ALA A 716 -43.04 -13.92 3.86
N HIS A 717 -43.48 -14.91 4.65
CA HIS A 717 -44.60 -14.77 5.58
C HIS A 717 -44.37 -13.68 6.66
N LYS A 718 -43.13 -13.43 7.11
CA LYS A 718 -42.81 -12.34 8.04
C LYS A 718 -42.95 -10.98 7.35
N TYR A 719 -42.36 -10.81 6.18
CA TYR A 719 -42.42 -9.55 5.42
C TYR A 719 -43.86 -9.23 4.97
N MET A 720 -44.63 -10.26 4.60
CA MET A 720 -46.04 -10.14 4.23
C MET A 720 -46.89 -9.64 5.39
N ALA A 721 -46.68 -10.13 6.63
CA ALA A 721 -47.41 -9.64 7.80
C ALA A 721 -47.17 -8.13 8.03
N SER A 722 -45.96 -7.65 7.75
CA SER A 722 -45.63 -6.22 7.80
C SER A 722 -46.30 -5.43 6.67
N LEU A 723 -46.31 -5.94 5.44
CA LEU A 723 -46.97 -5.29 4.30
C LEU A 723 -48.50 -5.21 4.50
N VAL A 724 -49.15 -6.32 4.88
CA VAL A 724 -50.61 -6.37 5.05
C VAL A 724 -51.12 -5.42 6.13
N CYS A 725 -50.32 -5.07 7.15
CA CYS A 725 -50.73 -4.09 8.16
C CYS A 725 -51.01 -2.69 7.58
N HIS A 726 -50.41 -2.36 6.43
CA HIS A 726 -50.65 -1.09 5.74
C HIS A 726 -51.94 -1.05 4.90
N VAL A 727 -52.65 -2.18 4.74
CA VAL A 727 -54.01 -2.18 4.16
C VAL A 727 -55.03 -1.49 5.09
N LEU A 728 -54.70 -1.32 6.38
CA LEU A 728 -55.46 -0.49 7.32
C LEU A 728 -54.98 0.98 7.38
N SER A 729 -54.13 1.42 6.44
CA SER A 729 -53.62 2.80 6.43
C SER A 729 -54.72 3.83 6.12
N GLN A 730 -54.66 4.97 6.80
CA GLN A 730 -55.58 6.09 6.58
C GLN A 730 -55.26 6.83 5.27
N ASN A 731 -53.99 6.93 4.88
CA ASN A 731 -53.59 7.41 3.56
C ASN A 731 -54.08 6.41 2.49
N VAL A 732 -54.87 6.94 1.54
CA VAL A 732 -55.54 6.20 0.46
C VAL A 732 -54.52 5.51 -0.46
N GLU A 733 -53.50 6.24 -0.92
CA GLU A 733 -52.56 5.76 -1.93
C GLU A 733 -51.68 4.63 -1.40
N ILE A 734 -51.20 4.77 -0.16
CA ILE A 734 -50.46 3.74 0.58
C ILE A 734 -51.33 2.48 0.76
N ARG A 735 -52.60 2.65 1.13
CA ARG A 735 -53.54 1.55 1.33
C ARG A 735 -53.84 0.80 0.03
N ASP A 736 -54.16 1.53 -1.03
CA ASP A 736 -54.59 0.94 -2.29
C ASP A 736 -53.40 0.26 -3.00
N MET A 737 -52.18 0.80 -2.86
CA MET A 737 -50.94 0.10 -3.25
C MET A 737 -50.70 -1.14 -2.38
N ALA A 738 -50.76 -1.05 -1.05
CA ALA A 738 -50.57 -2.21 -0.16
C ALA A 738 -51.58 -3.33 -0.43
N LEU A 739 -52.84 -3.00 -0.76
CA LEU A 739 -53.86 -3.95 -1.20
C LEU A 739 -53.49 -4.62 -2.52
N LYS A 740 -53.15 -3.82 -3.55
CA LYS A 740 -52.73 -4.31 -4.87
C LYS A 740 -51.53 -5.25 -4.79
N LEU A 741 -50.52 -4.90 -3.98
CA LEU A 741 -49.35 -5.75 -3.74
C LEU A 741 -49.74 -7.02 -2.98
N SER A 742 -50.59 -6.94 -1.95
CA SER A 742 -51.07 -8.10 -1.21
C SER A 742 -51.78 -9.13 -2.09
N LEU A 743 -52.65 -8.69 -3.00
CA LEU A 743 -53.35 -9.59 -3.94
C LEU A 743 -52.40 -10.17 -5.00
N LYS A 744 -51.48 -9.35 -5.54
CA LYS A 744 -50.43 -9.80 -6.48
C LYS A 744 -49.51 -10.87 -5.86
N ILE A 745 -49.18 -10.74 -4.58
CA ILE A 745 -48.40 -11.72 -3.83
C ILE A 745 -49.25 -12.94 -3.45
N TYR A 746 -50.55 -12.80 -3.14
CA TYR A 746 -51.43 -13.92 -2.80
C TYR A 746 -51.51 -14.96 -3.93
N GLY A 747 -51.75 -14.53 -5.17
CA GLY A 747 -51.84 -15.43 -6.32
C GLY A 747 -50.52 -16.18 -6.58
N ARG A 748 -49.37 -15.48 -6.47
CA ARG A 748 -48.03 -16.02 -6.82
C ARG A 748 -47.24 -16.62 -5.64
N GLY A 749 -47.71 -16.44 -4.41
CA GLY A 749 -46.96 -16.74 -3.19
C GLY A 749 -47.05 -18.19 -2.73
N THR A 750 -46.25 -18.53 -1.71
CA THR A 750 -46.29 -19.83 -1.03
C THR A 750 -47.50 -19.92 -0.10
N ASP A 751 -47.95 -21.13 0.25
CA ASP A 751 -49.13 -21.31 1.09
C ASP A 751 -48.96 -20.73 2.51
N ALA A 752 -47.72 -20.61 3.01
CA ALA A 752 -47.43 -19.90 4.25
C ALA A 752 -47.73 -18.39 4.13
N VAL A 753 -47.48 -17.79 2.97
CA VAL A 753 -47.81 -16.40 2.66
C VAL A 753 -49.32 -16.25 2.48
N ARG A 754 -49.97 -17.13 1.69
CA ARG A 754 -51.43 -17.13 1.51
C ARG A 754 -52.18 -17.23 2.84
N ARG A 755 -51.84 -18.21 3.69
CA ARG A 755 -52.40 -18.35 5.05
C ARG A 755 -52.16 -17.13 5.94
N THR A 756 -51.05 -16.42 5.74
CA THR A 756 -50.77 -15.17 6.47
C THR A 756 -51.71 -14.05 6.01
N ILE A 757 -51.93 -13.90 4.71
CA ILE A 757 -52.86 -12.91 4.13
C ILE A 757 -54.31 -13.25 4.54
N GLU A 758 -54.73 -14.51 4.40
CA GLU A 758 -56.05 -14.99 4.88
C GLU A 758 -56.25 -14.68 6.37
N LYS A 759 -55.29 -15.01 7.24
CA LYS A 759 -55.37 -14.74 8.68
C LYS A 759 -55.60 -13.26 8.99
N HIS A 760 -54.96 -12.35 8.25
CA HIS A 760 -55.17 -10.91 8.43
C HIS A 760 -56.53 -10.46 7.85
N ALA A 761 -56.97 -10.99 6.72
CA ALA A 761 -58.29 -10.69 6.15
C ALA A 761 -59.43 -11.12 7.08
N LEU A 762 -59.32 -12.32 7.67
CA LEU A 762 -60.24 -12.86 8.68
C LEU A 762 -60.22 -12.01 9.97
N LEU A 763 -59.05 -11.55 10.40
CA LEU A 763 -58.90 -10.63 11.54
C LEU A 763 -59.58 -9.27 11.29
N TYR A 764 -59.34 -8.68 10.12
CA TYR A 764 -59.90 -7.37 9.75
C TYR A 764 -61.41 -7.42 9.53
N LEU A 765 -61.93 -8.51 8.95
CA LEU A 765 -63.36 -8.80 8.91
C LEU A 765 -63.90 -8.97 10.34
N GLY A 766 -63.21 -9.70 11.21
CA GLY A 766 -63.58 -9.90 12.61
C GLY A 766 -63.68 -8.59 13.42
N PHE A 767 -62.84 -7.59 13.14
CA PHE A 767 -62.90 -6.27 13.78
C PHE A 767 -64.29 -5.60 13.65
N ILE A 768 -65.01 -5.84 12.55
CA ILE A 768 -66.35 -5.28 12.29
C ILE A 768 -67.41 -5.76 13.29
N SER A 769 -67.13 -6.84 14.04
CA SER A 769 -67.99 -7.34 15.12
C SER A 769 -67.74 -6.62 16.48
N LEU A 770 -66.74 -5.75 16.58
CA LEU A 770 -66.40 -5.07 17.84
C LEU A 770 -67.25 -3.81 18.05
N SER A 771 -67.63 -3.55 19.30
CA SER A 771 -68.45 -2.38 19.67
C SER A 771 -67.73 -1.04 19.50
N THR A 772 -66.40 -1.04 19.39
CA THR A 772 -65.56 0.13 19.10
C THR A 772 -64.43 -0.26 18.14
N PRO A 773 -63.98 0.64 17.24
CA PRO A 773 -62.87 0.37 16.34
C PRO A 773 -61.57 0.06 17.12
N PRO A 774 -60.84 -1.02 16.76
CA PRO A 774 -59.60 -1.40 17.44
C PRO A 774 -58.43 -0.43 17.14
N PRO A 775 -57.41 -0.35 18.02
CA PRO A 775 -56.35 0.65 17.96
C PRO A 775 -55.47 0.56 16.70
N GLU A 776 -55.47 -0.57 15.99
CA GLU A 776 -54.82 -0.79 14.70
C GLU A 776 -55.36 0.15 13.61
N LEU A 777 -56.68 0.41 13.57
CA LEU A 777 -57.31 1.39 12.67
C LEU A 777 -57.00 2.85 13.08
N LEU A 778 -56.69 3.05 14.37
CA LEU A 778 -56.52 4.38 14.99
C LEU A 778 -55.05 4.79 15.14
N ARG A 779 -54.10 3.95 14.70
CA ARG A 779 -52.63 4.10 14.88
C ARG A 779 -52.26 4.63 16.27
N GLY A 780 -52.74 3.98 17.32
CA GLY A 780 -52.38 4.30 18.71
C GLY A 780 -53.05 5.54 19.32
N ARG A 781 -53.98 6.22 18.63
CA ARG A 781 -54.83 7.24 19.25
C ARG A 781 -55.76 6.59 20.28
N THR A 782 -55.55 6.88 21.56
CA THR A 782 -56.29 6.31 22.72
C THR A 782 -57.72 6.85 22.91
N ILE A 783 -58.19 7.70 22.00
CA ILE A 783 -59.53 8.29 22.03
C ILE A 783 -60.55 7.25 21.55
N ARG A 784 -61.65 7.06 22.28
CA ARG A 784 -62.79 6.24 21.84
C ARG A 784 -63.56 6.94 20.71
N VAL A 785 -63.06 6.82 19.48
CA VAL A 785 -63.76 7.25 18.27
C VAL A 785 -64.88 6.24 17.96
N PRO A 786 -66.10 6.67 17.59
CA PRO A 786 -67.12 5.75 17.07
C PRO A 786 -66.72 5.17 15.70
N TRP A 787 -67.35 4.08 15.29
CA TRP A 787 -67.20 3.56 13.93
C TRP A 787 -67.69 4.56 12.87
N THR A 788 -67.15 4.44 11.65
CA THR A 788 -67.60 5.19 10.47
C THR A 788 -67.74 4.29 9.25
N ASP A 789 -68.55 4.69 8.27
CA ASP A 789 -68.71 3.99 6.99
C ASP A 789 -67.37 3.74 6.27
N ASP A 790 -66.36 4.59 6.50
CA ASP A 790 -65.03 4.45 5.89
C ASP A 790 -64.16 3.42 6.62
N MET A 791 -64.16 3.41 7.96
CA MET A 791 -63.49 2.38 8.76
C MET A 791 -64.02 0.98 8.42
N TYR A 792 -65.34 0.83 8.25
CA TYR A 792 -65.94 -0.43 7.83
C TYR A 792 -65.50 -0.86 6.42
N LYS A 793 -65.37 0.07 5.45
CA LYS A 793 -64.83 -0.25 4.12
C LYS A 793 -63.36 -0.69 4.19
N ILE A 794 -62.52 0.03 4.93
CA ILE A 794 -61.09 -0.28 5.08
C ILE A 794 -60.89 -1.72 5.61
N CYS A 795 -61.69 -2.15 6.59
CA CYS A 795 -61.69 -3.55 7.06
C CYS A 795 -62.14 -4.58 6.00
N LEU A 796 -63.03 -4.20 5.07
CA LEU A 796 -63.56 -5.09 4.04
C LEU A 796 -62.69 -5.17 2.78
N ASN A 797 -61.88 -4.15 2.48
CA ASN A 797 -61.09 -4.06 1.26
C ASN A 797 -60.25 -5.33 0.98
N LEU A 798 -59.58 -5.89 2.00
CA LEU A 798 -58.74 -7.08 1.83
C LEU A 798 -59.57 -8.35 1.57
N ILE A 799 -60.66 -8.57 2.33
CA ILE A 799 -61.46 -9.80 2.18
C ILE A 799 -62.24 -9.78 0.86
N MET A 800 -62.73 -8.62 0.39
CA MET A 800 -63.40 -8.50 -0.91
C MET A 800 -62.41 -8.67 -2.08
N GLY A 801 -61.17 -8.20 -1.94
CA GLY A 801 -60.12 -8.44 -2.94
C GLY A 801 -59.73 -9.93 -3.05
N LEU A 802 -59.71 -10.66 -1.93
CA LEU A 802 -59.43 -12.10 -1.91
C LEU A 802 -60.61 -12.96 -2.35
N PHE A 803 -61.84 -12.47 -2.22
CA PHE A 803 -63.05 -13.23 -2.53
C PHE A 803 -63.09 -13.70 -4.01
N LEU A 804 -62.57 -12.88 -4.92
CA LEU A 804 -62.40 -13.22 -6.35
C LEU A 804 -61.49 -14.43 -6.60
N GLU A 805 -60.62 -14.78 -5.65
CA GLU A 805 -59.68 -15.90 -5.73
C GLU A 805 -60.08 -17.08 -4.81
N LYS A 806 -61.08 -16.89 -3.92
CA LYS A 806 -61.51 -17.91 -2.93
C LYS A 806 -62.95 -17.71 -2.47
N GLU A 807 -63.88 -18.35 -3.18
CA GLU A 807 -65.33 -18.31 -2.90
C GLU A 807 -65.70 -18.75 -1.47
N GLU A 808 -64.94 -19.68 -0.86
CA GLU A 808 -65.17 -20.20 0.49
C GLU A 808 -65.29 -19.10 1.57
N LEU A 809 -64.66 -17.94 1.33
CA LEU A 809 -64.69 -16.79 2.24
C LEU A 809 -66.11 -16.21 2.45
N ILE A 810 -67.07 -16.51 1.57
CA ILE A 810 -68.48 -16.09 1.72
C ILE A 810 -69.10 -16.60 3.03
N MET A 811 -68.70 -17.79 3.50
CA MET A 811 -69.24 -18.39 4.72
C MET A 811 -68.81 -17.61 5.97
N GLU A 812 -67.58 -17.08 5.99
CA GLU A 812 -67.11 -16.24 7.08
C GLU A 812 -67.70 -14.82 7.01
N ILE A 813 -67.82 -14.26 5.80
CA ILE A 813 -68.51 -12.98 5.59
C ILE A 813 -69.96 -13.08 6.10
N ALA A 814 -70.67 -14.18 5.83
CA ALA A 814 -72.01 -14.45 6.35
C ALA A 814 -72.02 -14.62 7.88
N ARG A 815 -71.04 -15.34 8.47
CA ARG A 815 -70.90 -15.52 9.92
C ARG A 815 -70.72 -14.19 10.65
N VAL A 816 -69.81 -13.35 10.16
CA VAL A 816 -69.54 -12.02 10.74
C VAL A 816 -70.69 -11.06 10.45
N TYR A 817 -71.29 -11.10 9.27
CA TYR A 817 -72.51 -10.35 8.95
C TYR A 817 -73.62 -10.65 9.95
N GLY A 818 -73.85 -11.92 10.35
CA GLY A 818 -74.84 -12.25 11.37
C GLY A 818 -74.62 -11.49 12.69
N CYS A 819 -73.37 -11.48 13.19
CA CYS A 819 -72.95 -10.86 14.44
C CYS A 819 -72.88 -9.32 14.42
N ALA A 820 -72.73 -8.70 13.25
CA ALA A 820 -72.44 -7.27 13.11
C ALA A 820 -73.62 -6.33 13.45
N GLY A 821 -73.30 -5.07 13.78
CA GLY A 821 -74.30 -4.00 13.98
C GLY A 821 -74.99 -3.57 12.68
N ALA A 822 -76.10 -2.80 12.78
CA ALA A 822 -76.91 -2.42 11.63
C ALA A 822 -76.13 -1.57 10.58
N GLU A 823 -75.27 -0.67 11.04
CA GLU A 823 -74.42 0.16 10.17
C GLU A 823 -73.37 -0.68 9.43
N ALA A 824 -72.68 -1.56 10.15
CA ALA A 824 -71.76 -2.54 9.59
C ALA A 824 -72.44 -3.44 8.55
N LYS A 825 -73.62 -3.98 8.85
CA LYS A 825 -74.43 -4.80 7.92
C LYS A 825 -74.70 -4.07 6.61
N ARG A 826 -75.08 -2.79 6.65
CA ARG A 826 -75.28 -1.94 5.47
C ARG A 826 -73.99 -1.75 4.65
N CYS A 827 -72.83 -1.63 5.30
CA CYS A 827 -71.53 -1.54 4.62
C CYS A 827 -71.10 -2.88 3.98
N VAL A 828 -71.29 -4.00 4.68
CA VAL A 828 -70.97 -5.36 4.16
C VAL A 828 -71.78 -5.65 2.89
N LEU A 829 -73.11 -5.47 2.90
CA LEU A 829 -73.95 -5.73 1.73
C LEU A 829 -73.49 -4.94 0.49
N ARG A 830 -73.19 -3.65 0.65
CA ARG A 830 -72.70 -2.77 -0.43
C ARG A 830 -71.32 -3.17 -0.94
N ALA A 831 -70.46 -3.72 -0.09
CA ALA A 831 -69.13 -4.19 -0.48
C ALA A 831 -69.18 -5.56 -1.20
N VAL A 832 -70.12 -6.42 -0.80
CA VAL A 832 -70.35 -7.75 -1.39
C VAL A 832 -71.10 -7.68 -2.74
N GLU A 833 -71.87 -6.62 -2.99
CA GLU A 833 -72.64 -6.47 -4.23
C GLU A 833 -71.77 -6.36 -5.51
N ALA A 834 -70.55 -5.81 -5.43
CA ALA A 834 -69.69 -5.64 -6.59
C ALA A 834 -68.90 -6.91 -6.98
N PRO A 835 -68.31 -7.70 -6.04
CA PRO A 835 -67.64 -8.96 -6.36
C PRO A 835 -68.57 -10.15 -6.70
N LEU A 836 -69.90 -9.98 -6.62
CA LEU A 836 -70.90 -11.00 -6.99
C LEU A 836 -71.57 -10.75 -8.36
N ARG A 837 -71.05 -9.80 -9.16
CA ARG A 837 -71.56 -9.44 -10.50
C ARG A 837 -70.54 -9.73 -11.59
#